data_AF-A0A3N3E128-F1
#
_entry.id   AF-A0A3N3E128-F1
#
_cell.length_a   1.000
_cell.length_b   1.000
_cell.length_c   1.000
_cell.angle_alpha   90.00
_cell.angle_beta   90.00
_cell.angle_gamma   90.00
#
_symmetry.space_group_name_H-M   'P 1'
#
loop_
_entity.id
_entity.type
_entity.pdbx_description
1 polymer ?
#
loop_
_entity_poly.entity_id
_entity_poly.type
_entity_poly.pdbx_seq_one_letter_code
_entity_poly.pdbx_strand_id
1 'polypeptide(L)'
;MASKLIKHLKYCIANDPSLSVLGHQWGFDEQLIPKALQNIGTLYSDYSLHDESHSKQILVNIERILGEDRIKLLTATDTWLLLEAAYWHDIGMVVTRDQFDHACNSTDFWEFLEQIKENPNHPLHELCQGFNFETKQWSIQSSLPFTLVQNFKGLFSEWFRKQHTQLSSEIVKSPWEKANLTSPRTELIPNRLFLLLGKICESHGGTFENLISDSFPYKEVGIGTEDCHPRYIASLLRLGDLLDIDDNRFCPVMMKVSGDSRSDLSKIHEYKHRAIRHFRLDSELIEIECECSNKDLELGIDSYLEATNWFKWLEEELKNQMTHWTKIAPNRELGLLPTLGRVNVKFTDKDYFIPEESRPEFGIDIKKAMNILQDLYTDQFVCIRELLQNSVDSTYIKIFIDNDEKWNDSLSIEQLKSLLDAYRIKISIKDISEGDSLKLKLSIVDKGVGISLNDFSHMMKIGGSKNNKIKNKIVNNMPKILQPSGTFGIGFQSVFLLSNKVVFLTKSSVSDEKLQVDMYNPLGDKQGLCTFKYVRERISYGTTLEVELTFNEAEMEDNKKLSVNGNFDGLPLSDRFIFDSKSMIKANVIQKINEFKKHSLVPIDVDIDDIVNDFIDIGVENEEQIDWKLINYKGDLYRFSIIPSYD
;
A
#
# COMPACT_ATOMS: atom_id res chain seq x y z
N MET A 1 -33.57 -10.84 -6.09
CA MET A 1 -33.50 -11.96 -7.04
C MET A 1 -33.55 -11.37 -8.44
N ALA A 2 -32.53 -11.62 -9.27
CA ALA A 2 -32.44 -11.13 -10.65
C ALA A 2 -33.54 -11.77 -11.50
N SER A 3 -34.66 -11.06 -11.59
CA SER A 3 -35.88 -11.63 -12.16
C SER A 3 -35.97 -11.40 -13.66
N LYS A 4 -35.27 -10.40 -14.21
CA LYS A 4 -35.38 -9.98 -15.60
C LYS A 4 -34.58 -10.91 -16.52
N LEU A 5 -33.35 -11.26 -16.17
CA LEU A 5 -32.52 -12.19 -16.96
C LEU A 5 -33.16 -13.58 -17.01
N ILE A 6 -33.66 -14.09 -15.88
CA ILE A 6 -34.37 -15.39 -15.84
C ILE A 6 -35.67 -15.34 -16.66
N LYS A 7 -36.44 -14.25 -16.57
CA LYS A 7 -37.64 -14.06 -17.41
C LYS A 7 -37.29 -13.99 -18.89
N HIS A 8 -36.18 -13.33 -19.24
CA HIS A 8 -35.70 -13.23 -20.60
C HIS A 8 -35.32 -14.60 -21.17
N LEU A 9 -34.54 -15.41 -20.44
CA LEU A 9 -34.21 -16.77 -20.88
C LEU A 9 -35.47 -17.61 -21.10
N LYS A 10 -36.44 -17.55 -20.18
CA LYS A 10 -37.74 -18.24 -20.32
C LYS A 10 -38.53 -17.75 -21.54
N TYR A 11 -38.50 -16.45 -21.83
CA TYR A 11 -39.12 -15.88 -23.02
C TYR A 11 -38.47 -16.37 -24.31
N CYS A 12 -37.13 -16.42 -24.38
CA CYS A 12 -36.44 -16.95 -25.55
C CYS A 12 -36.78 -18.43 -25.78
N ILE A 13 -36.79 -19.26 -24.73
CA ILE A 13 -37.16 -20.67 -24.81
C ILE A 13 -38.62 -20.85 -25.25
N ALA A 14 -39.53 -19.98 -24.83
CA ALA A 14 -40.93 -20.04 -25.25
C ALA A 14 -41.10 -19.73 -26.74
N ASN A 15 -40.25 -18.87 -27.31
CA ASN A 15 -40.27 -18.53 -28.74
C ASN A 15 -39.50 -19.53 -29.60
N ASP A 16 -38.44 -20.13 -29.07
CA ASP A 16 -37.68 -21.20 -29.71
C ASP A 16 -37.42 -22.34 -28.71
N PRO A 17 -38.27 -23.40 -28.73
CA PRO A 17 -38.13 -24.55 -27.86
C PRO A 17 -36.81 -25.32 -27.99
N SER A 18 -36.05 -25.15 -29.08
CA SER A 18 -34.73 -25.78 -29.24
C SER A 18 -33.71 -25.28 -28.21
N LEU A 19 -33.95 -24.09 -27.63
CA LEU A 19 -33.14 -23.47 -26.60
C LEU A 19 -33.41 -24.03 -25.19
N SER A 20 -34.40 -24.93 -25.03
CA SER A 20 -34.81 -25.48 -23.72
C SER A 20 -33.68 -26.16 -22.96
N VAL A 21 -32.66 -26.68 -23.65
CA VAL A 21 -31.48 -27.26 -23.04
C VAL A 21 -30.74 -26.27 -22.12
N LEU A 22 -30.66 -24.99 -22.50
CA LEU A 22 -30.03 -23.94 -21.69
C LEU A 22 -30.81 -23.72 -20.40
N GLY A 23 -32.14 -23.69 -20.48
CA GLY A 23 -33.02 -23.55 -19.32
C GLY A 23 -32.96 -24.75 -18.38
N HIS A 24 -32.82 -25.97 -18.91
CA HIS A 24 -32.64 -27.17 -18.11
C HIS A 24 -31.29 -27.16 -17.38
N GLN A 25 -30.20 -26.82 -18.07
CA GLN A 25 -28.88 -26.71 -17.46
C GLN A 25 -28.88 -25.68 -16.33
N TRP A 26 -29.36 -24.47 -16.60
CA TRP A 26 -29.50 -23.41 -15.60
C TRP A 26 -30.34 -23.86 -14.40
N GLY A 27 -31.46 -24.55 -14.65
CA GLY A 27 -32.34 -25.02 -13.59
C GLY A 27 -31.68 -26.03 -12.63
N PHE A 28 -30.70 -26.82 -13.11
CA PHE A 28 -29.85 -27.65 -12.25
C PHE A 28 -28.85 -26.80 -11.47
N ASP A 29 -28.11 -25.93 -12.17
CA ASP A 29 -26.99 -25.19 -11.60
C ASP A 29 -27.45 -24.12 -10.58
N GLU A 30 -28.58 -23.45 -10.83
CA GLU A 30 -29.22 -22.52 -9.89
C GLU A 30 -29.51 -23.17 -8.52
N GLN A 31 -29.75 -24.48 -8.48
CA GLN A 31 -30.03 -25.22 -7.24
C GLN A 31 -28.82 -25.94 -6.65
N LEU A 32 -27.89 -26.37 -7.51
CA LEU A 32 -26.75 -27.18 -7.12
C LEU A 32 -25.58 -26.33 -6.63
N ILE A 33 -25.24 -25.27 -7.37
CA ILE A 33 -24.06 -24.44 -7.11
C ILE A 33 -24.15 -23.68 -5.78
N PRO A 34 -25.30 -23.13 -5.37
CA PRO A 34 -25.46 -22.56 -4.03
C PRO A 34 -25.05 -23.49 -2.89
N LYS A 35 -25.32 -24.79 -3.02
CA LYS A 35 -24.95 -25.78 -2.00
C LYS A 35 -23.44 -25.94 -1.91
N ALA A 36 -22.73 -25.80 -3.02
CA ALA A 36 -21.28 -25.79 -3.06
C ALA A 36 -20.74 -24.51 -2.42
N LEU A 37 -21.23 -23.34 -2.85
CA LEU A 37 -20.78 -22.03 -2.40
C LEU A 37 -20.96 -21.82 -0.89
N GLN A 38 -21.98 -22.44 -0.26
CA GLN A 38 -22.13 -22.45 1.20
C GLN A 38 -20.88 -22.96 1.95
N ASN A 39 -20.05 -23.81 1.32
CA ASN A 39 -18.83 -24.35 1.93
C ASN A 39 -17.67 -23.35 1.93
N ILE A 40 -17.75 -22.25 1.17
CA ILE A 40 -16.70 -21.20 1.14
C ILE A 40 -16.46 -20.66 2.55
N GLY A 41 -17.52 -20.48 3.35
CA GLY A 41 -17.40 -20.02 4.74
C GLY A 41 -16.60 -20.95 5.67
N THR A 42 -16.26 -22.17 5.24
CA THR A 42 -15.40 -23.09 6.02
C THR A 42 -13.96 -22.59 6.09
N LEU A 43 -13.41 -22.18 4.95
CA LEU A 43 -12.05 -21.63 4.84
C LEU A 43 -12.05 -20.12 5.08
N TYR A 44 -13.03 -19.41 4.50
CA TYR A 44 -13.14 -17.95 4.50
C TYR A 44 -14.12 -17.44 5.58
N SER A 45 -13.99 -17.94 6.82
CA SER A 45 -14.99 -17.74 7.88
C SER A 45 -15.14 -16.29 8.37
N ASP A 46 -14.14 -15.44 8.15
CA ASP A 46 -14.15 -14.02 8.51
C ASP A 46 -14.25 -13.09 7.30
N TYR A 47 -14.48 -13.60 6.09
CA TYR A 47 -14.51 -12.79 4.88
C TYR A 47 -15.94 -12.42 4.44
N SER A 48 -16.06 -11.65 3.33
CA SER A 48 -17.35 -11.36 2.73
C SER A 48 -18.08 -12.63 2.27
N LEU A 49 -19.40 -12.56 2.20
CA LEU A 49 -20.24 -13.60 1.63
C LEU A 49 -19.91 -13.78 0.15
N HIS A 50 -19.65 -15.03 -0.25
CA HIS A 50 -19.54 -15.47 -1.65
C HIS A 50 -20.51 -16.65 -1.89
N ASP A 51 -21.64 -16.64 -1.18
CA ASP A 51 -22.72 -17.59 -1.37
C ASP A 51 -23.71 -17.13 -2.46
N GLU A 52 -24.84 -17.81 -2.58
CA GLU A 52 -25.87 -17.47 -3.56
C GLU A 52 -26.35 -16.00 -3.49
N SER A 53 -26.30 -15.37 -2.31
CA SER A 53 -26.70 -13.98 -2.17
C SER A 53 -25.81 -13.04 -3.00
N HIS A 54 -24.51 -13.32 -3.04
CA HIS A 54 -23.54 -12.58 -3.84
C HIS A 54 -23.79 -12.75 -5.35
N SER A 55 -23.93 -13.98 -5.82
CA SER A 55 -24.25 -14.27 -7.24
C SER A 55 -25.55 -13.58 -7.69
N LYS A 56 -26.57 -13.58 -6.82
CA LYS A 56 -27.83 -12.88 -7.08
C LYS A 56 -27.65 -11.36 -7.15
N GLN A 57 -26.79 -10.79 -6.32
CA GLN A 57 -26.54 -9.35 -6.29
C GLN A 57 -25.77 -8.89 -7.53
N ILE A 58 -24.77 -9.65 -7.99
CA ILE A 58 -24.09 -9.43 -9.28
C ILE A 58 -25.10 -9.35 -10.42
N LEU A 59 -26.01 -10.33 -10.52
CA LEU A 59 -27.03 -10.34 -11.57
C LEU A 59 -27.99 -9.15 -11.45
N VAL A 60 -28.35 -8.73 -10.24
CA VAL A 60 -29.18 -7.51 -10.03
C VAL A 60 -28.43 -6.26 -10.48
N ASN A 61 -27.11 -6.16 -10.23
CA ASN A 61 -26.28 -5.07 -10.69
C ASN A 61 -26.23 -5.03 -12.22
N ILE A 62 -26.02 -6.18 -12.87
CA ILE A 62 -26.06 -6.31 -14.34
C ILE A 62 -27.43 -5.91 -14.89
N GLU A 63 -28.53 -6.32 -14.26
CA GLU A 63 -29.89 -5.91 -14.65
C GLU A 63 -30.11 -4.39 -14.56
N ARG A 64 -29.49 -3.73 -13.58
CA ARG A 64 -29.53 -2.26 -13.44
C ARG A 64 -28.71 -1.56 -14.53
N ILE A 65 -27.51 -2.08 -14.84
CA ILE A 65 -26.63 -1.56 -15.90
C ILE A 65 -27.32 -1.65 -17.27
N LEU A 66 -27.96 -2.78 -17.55
CA LEU A 66 -28.61 -2.99 -18.85
C LEU A 66 -29.99 -2.32 -18.93
N GLY A 67 -30.76 -2.31 -17.84
CA GLY A 67 -32.17 -1.97 -17.92
C GLY A 67 -32.97 -3.02 -18.71
N GLU A 68 -34.29 -2.87 -18.72
CA GLU A 68 -35.16 -3.91 -19.30
C GLU A 68 -35.04 -4.00 -20.83
N ASP A 69 -34.86 -2.86 -21.50
CA ASP A 69 -34.85 -2.83 -22.96
C ASP A 69 -33.59 -3.45 -23.56
N ARG A 70 -32.42 -3.27 -22.93
CA ARG A 70 -31.18 -3.88 -23.40
C ARG A 70 -31.11 -5.37 -23.07
N ILE A 71 -31.74 -5.82 -21.98
CA ILE A 71 -31.86 -7.25 -21.67
C ILE A 71 -32.59 -8.00 -22.79
N LYS A 72 -33.63 -7.40 -23.39
CA LYS A 72 -34.39 -8.00 -24.52
C LYS A 72 -33.57 -8.18 -25.80
N LEU A 73 -32.40 -7.53 -25.89
CA LEU A 73 -31.50 -7.62 -27.03
C LEU A 73 -30.43 -8.71 -26.87
N LEU A 74 -30.34 -9.35 -25.71
CA LEU A 74 -29.44 -10.47 -25.49
C LEU A 74 -29.95 -11.71 -26.23
N THR A 75 -29.05 -12.59 -26.63
CA THR A 75 -29.43 -13.93 -27.06
C THR A 75 -29.76 -14.81 -25.84
N ALA A 76 -30.46 -15.93 -26.03
CA ALA A 76 -30.66 -16.89 -24.96
C ALA A 76 -29.31 -17.45 -24.47
N THR A 77 -28.37 -17.68 -25.39
CA THR A 77 -27.02 -18.15 -25.04
C THR A 77 -26.26 -17.12 -24.21
N ASP A 78 -26.31 -15.83 -24.56
CA ASP A 78 -25.71 -14.74 -23.77
C ASP A 78 -26.32 -14.65 -22.36
N THR A 79 -27.65 -14.77 -22.29
CA THR A 79 -28.38 -14.74 -21.01
C THR A 79 -28.01 -15.92 -20.13
N TRP A 80 -27.93 -17.12 -20.70
CA TRP A 80 -27.48 -18.32 -20.01
C TRP A 80 -26.04 -18.16 -19.50
N LEU A 81 -25.11 -17.67 -20.34
CA LEU A 81 -23.73 -17.43 -19.93
C LEU A 81 -23.63 -16.44 -18.76
N LEU A 82 -24.43 -15.36 -18.73
CA LEU A 82 -24.45 -14.42 -17.59
C LEU A 82 -24.93 -15.08 -16.30
N LEU A 83 -26.02 -15.83 -16.38
CA LEU A 83 -26.62 -16.52 -15.23
C LEU A 83 -25.63 -17.53 -14.65
N GLU A 84 -25.07 -18.39 -15.50
CA GLU A 84 -24.06 -19.37 -15.10
C GLU A 84 -22.80 -18.68 -14.56
N ALA A 85 -22.25 -17.69 -15.26
CA ALA A 85 -21.01 -17.05 -14.85
C ALA A 85 -21.12 -16.41 -13.46
N ALA A 86 -22.24 -15.76 -13.14
CA ALA A 86 -22.44 -15.18 -11.81
C ALA A 86 -22.42 -16.23 -10.68
N TYR A 87 -22.90 -17.44 -10.93
CA TYR A 87 -22.90 -18.53 -9.94
C TYR A 87 -21.58 -19.29 -9.90
N TRP A 88 -20.88 -19.39 -11.02
CA TRP A 88 -19.66 -20.17 -11.15
C TRP A 88 -18.36 -19.37 -10.93
N HIS A 89 -18.36 -18.03 -11.01
CA HIS A 89 -17.11 -17.26 -11.07
C HIS A 89 -16.21 -17.42 -9.84
N ASP A 90 -16.80 -17.63 -8.66
CA ASP A 90 -16.10 -17.85 -7.39
C ASP A 90 -16.07 -19.31 -6.93
N ILE A 91 -16.53 -20.26 -7.74
CA ILE A 91 -16.59 -21.66 -7.32
C ILE A 91 -15.22 -22.23 -6.93
N GLY A 92 -14.14 -21.65 -7.46
CA GLY A 92 -12.75 -21.95 -7.14
C GLY A 92 -12.35 -21.61 -5.71
N MET A 93 -13.18 -20.88 -4.96
CA MET A 93 -13.04 -20.72 -3.51
C MET A 93 -13.55 -21.95 -2.73
N VAL A 94 -14.24 -22.90 -3.38
CA VAL A 94 -14.54 -24.21 -2.80
C VAL A 94 -13.32 -25.11 -2.96
N VAL A 95 -12.46 -25.09 -1.93
CA VAL A 95 -11.18 -25.81 -1.95
C VAL A 95 -11.35 -27.26 -1.50
N THR A 96 -10.95 -28.21 -2.34
CA THR A 96 -10.99 -29.65 -2.06
C THR A 96 -9.73 -30.13 -1.34
N ARG A 97 -9.78 -31.32 -0.74
CA ARG A 97 -8.63 -31.92 -0.06
C ARG A 97 -7.43 -32.11 -1.01
N ASP A 98 -7.69 -32.56 -2.23
CA ASP A 98 -6.63 -32.78 -3.23
C ASP A 98 -5.90 -31.47 -3.57
N GLN A 99 -6.60 -30.33 -3.56
CA GLN A 99 -5.98 -29.03 -3.76
C GLN A 99 -5.08 -28.61 -2.60
N PHE A 100 -5.47 -28.90 -1.35
CA PHE A 100 -4.58 -28.72 -0.19
C PHE A 100 -3.33 -29.60 -0.30
N ASP A 101 -3.50 -30.86 -0.67
CA ASP A 101 -2.38 -31.80 -0.80
C ASP A 101 -1.45 -31.37 -1.97
N HIS A 102 -2.00 -30.87 -3.08
CA HIS A 102 -1.21 -30.31 -4.17
C HIS A 102 -0.44 -29.06 -3.73
N ALA A 103 -1.10 -28.11 -3.05
CA ALA A 103 -0.47 -26.89 -2.55
C ALA A 103 0.73 -27.22 -1.63
N CYS A 104 0.53 -28.05 -0.62
CA CYS A 104 1.57 -28.45 0.33
C CYS A 104 2.78 -29.15 -0.32
N ASN A 105 2.60 -29.75 -1.49
CA ASN A 105 3.67 -30.41 -2.24
C ASN A 105 4.30 -29.53 -3.33
N SER A 106 3.66 -28.41 -3.69
CA SER A 106 4.13 -27.49 -4.73
C SER A 106 5.25 -26.58 -4.24
N THR A 107 6.24 -26.31 -5.09
CA THR A 107 7.34 -25.39 -4.80
C THR A 107 6.83 -23.97 -4.58
N ASP A 108 5.91 -23.52 -5.42
CA ASP A 108 5.31 -22.18 -5.39
C ASP A 108 4.64 -21.87 -4.04
N PHE A 109 4.02 -22.86 -3.40
CA PHE A 109 3.44 -22.68 -2.07
C PHE A 109 4.51 -22.44 -1.01
N TRP A 110 5.61 -23.21 -1.04
CA TRP A 110 6.71 -23.01 -0.10
C TRP A 110 7.43 -21.68 -0.31
N GLU A 111 7.59 -21.23 -1.56
CA GLU A 111 8.09 -19.88 -1.87
C GLU A 111 7.17 -18.79 -1.32
N PHE A 112 5.84 -18.98 -1.42
CA PHE A 112 4.87 -18.08 -0.81
C PHE A 112 5.00 -18.01 0.73
N LEU A 113 5.21 -19.15 1.39
CA LEU A 113 5.44 -19.18 2.85
C LEU A 113 6.75 -18.46 3.24
N GLU A 114 7.79 -18.58 2.41
CA GLU A 114 9.09 -17.94 2.63
C GLU A 114 8.97 -16.42 2.51
N GLN A 115 8.25 -15.93 1.49
CA GLN A 115 7.96 -14.49 1.32
C GLN A 115 7.22 -13.89 2.54
N ILE A 116 6.27 -14.63 3.12
CA ILE A 116 5.58 -14.19 4.35
C ILE A 116 6.55 -14.18 5.53
N LYS A 117 7.40 -15.20 5.66
CA LYS A 117 8.42 -15.28 6.70
C LYS A 117 9.43 -14.15 6.59
N GLU A 118 9.76 -13.69 5.39
CA GLU A 118 10.71 -12.59 5.17
C GLU A 118 10.10 -11.19 5.37
N ASN A 119 8.77 -11.09 5.54
CA ASN A 119 8.08 -9.83 5.74
C ASN A 119 7.60 -9.68 7.20
N PRO A 120 8.33 -8.96 8.08
CA PRO A 120 7.94 -8.75 9.48
C PRO A 120 6.61 -8.04 9.68
N ASN A 121 6.13 -7.30 8.67
CA ASN A 121 4.86 -6.58 8.74
C ASN A 121 3.67 -7.46 8.32
N HIS A 122 3.90 -8.66 7.79
CA HIS A 122 2.83 -9.55 7.39
C HIS A 122 2.10 -10.12 8.63
N PRO A 123 0.75 -10.09 8.71
CA PRO A 123 0.02 -10.59 9.87
C PRO A 123 0.29 -12.07 10.22
N LEU A 124 0.71 -12.85 9.22
CA LEU A 124 1.04 -14.28 9.34
C LEU A 124 2.54 -14.57 9.49
N HIS A 125 3.39 -13.55 9.63
CA HIS A 125 4.84 -13.68 9.77
C HIS A 125 5.22 -14.67 10.89
N GLU A 126 4.66 -14.47 12.09
CA GLU A 126 4.91 -15.32 13.26
C GLU A 126 4.50 -16.79 13.04
N LEU A 127 3.42 -17.03 12.29
CA LEU A 127 3.02 -18.38 11.92
C LEU A 127 4.11 -19.02 11.04
N CYS A 128 4.59 -18.28 10.04
CA CYS A 128 5.58 -18.73 9.07
C CYS A 128 6.98 -18.98 9.67
N GLN A 129 7.31 -18.39 10.83
CA GLN A 129 8.54 -18.71 11.56
C GLN A 129 8.60 -20.17 12.04
N GLY A 130 7.44 -20.81 12.29
CA GLY A 130 7.37 -22.20 12.74
C GLY A 130 7.61 -23.26 11.65
N PHE A 131 7.89 -22.85 10.42
CA PHE A 131 8.10 -23.74 9.28
C PHE A 131 9.59 -24.01 9.07
N ASN A 132 9.94 -25.29 8.98
CA ASN A 132 11.25 -25.72 8.52
C ASN A 132 11.19 -25.97 7.00
N PHE A 133 11.83 -25.09 6.24
CA PHE A 133 11.82 -25.10 4.78
C PHE A 133 12.73 -26.19 4.18
N GLU A 134 13.78 -26.61 4.90
CA GLU A 134 14.66 -27.69 4.47
C GLU A 134 13.98 -29.06 4.58
N THR A 135 13.31 -29.31 5.71
CA THR A 135 12.66 -30.60 5.97
C THR A 135 11.20 -30.63 5.54
N LYS A 136 10.63 -29.48 5.16
CA LYS A 136 9.21 -29.28 4.86
C LYS A 136 8.29 -29.71 6.01
N GLN A 137 8.72 -29.47 7.26
CA GLN A 137 7.98 -29.82 8.47
C GLN A 137 7.52 -28.58 9.24
N TRP A 138 6.39 -28.70 9.93
CA TRP A 138 5.78 -27.62 10.70
C TRP A 138 5.95 -27.93 12.19
N SER A 139 6.63 -27.05 12.92
CA SER A 139 6.81 -27.16 14.36
C SER A 139 6.36 -25.86 15.02
N ILE A 140 5.07 -25.77 15.31
CA ILE A 140 4.46 -24.58 15.90
C ILE A 140 4.04 -24.88 17.32
N GLN A 141 4.53 -24.08 18.27
CA GLN A 141 4.04 -24.06 19.64
C GLN A 141 3.08 -22.88 19.79
N SER A 142 1.83 -23.15 20.16
CA SER A 142 0.84 -22.11 20.44
C SER A 142 0.13 -22.41 21.76
N SER A 143 -0.01 -21.37 22.60
CA SER A 143 -0.79 -21.43 23.85
C SER A 143 -2.31 -21.38 23.59
N LEU A 144 -2.74 -21.02 22.38
CA LEU A 144 -4.13 -20.86 21.99
C LEU A 144 -4.41 -21.61 20.66
N PRO A 145 -4.81 -22.90 20.71
CA PRO A 145 -5.04 -23.71 19.51
C PRO A 145 -6.04 -23.11 18.52
N PHE A 146 -7.03 -22.36 18.99
CA PHE A 146 -8.02 -21.73 18.12
C PHE A 146 -7.41 -20.64 17.23
N THR A 147 -6.54 -19.79 17.77
CA THR A 147 -5.81 -18.76 17.01
C THR A 147 -4.92 -19.41 15.95
N LEU A 148 -4.28 -20.52 16.29
CA LEU A 148 -3.48 -21.29 15.33
C LEU A 148 -4.32 -21.77 14.14
N VAL A 149 -5.51 -22.34 14.41
CA VAL A 149 -6.45 -22.77 13.36
C VAL A 149 -6.88 -21.60 12.48
N GLN A 150 -7.17 -20.44 13.06
CA GLN A 150 -7.55 -19.25 12.29
C GLN A 150 -6.41 -18.74 11.41
N ASN A 151 -5.19 -18.67 11.93
CA ASN A 151 -4.03 -18.24 11.15
C ASN A 151 -3.76 -19.20 9.99
N PHE A 152 -3.91 -20.51 10.18
CA PHE A 152 -3.84 -21.47 9.06
C PHE A 152 -4.94 -21.26 8.03
N LYS A 153 -6.18 -20.99 8.46
CA LYS A 153 -7.27 -20.66 7.52
C LYS A 153 -6.94 -19.39 6.73
N GLY A 154 -6.42 -18.35 7.39
CA GLY A 154 -5.97 -17.12 6.75
C GLY A 154 -4.89 -17.39 5.69
N LEU A 155 -3.87 -18.15 6.05
CA LEU A 155 -2.76 -18.54 5.16
C LEU A 155 -3.25 -19.22 3.87
N PHE A 156 -4.08 -20.25 4.02
CA PHE A 156 -4.63 -20.95 2.86
C PHE A 156 -5.67 -20.13 2.10
N SER A 157 -6.44 -19.28 2.79
CA SER A 157 -7.37 -18.35 2.14
C SER A 157 -6.63 -17.41 1.18
N GLU A 158 -5.51 -16.81 1.63
CA GLU A 158 -4.67 -15.96 0.79
C GLU A 158 -4.06 -16.71 -0.39
N TRP A 159 -3.55 -17.93 -0.16
CA TRP A 159 -2.98 -18.77 -1.21
C TRP A 159 -4.01 -19.12 -2.29
N PHE A 160 -5.15 -19.71 -1.90
CA PHE A 160 -6.15 -20.15 -2.86
C PHE A 160 -6.89 -18.99 -3.51
N ARG A 161 -7.00 -17.83 -2.85
CA ARG A 161 -7.56 -16.64 -3.47
C ARG A 161 -6.70 -16.14 -4.64
N LYS A 162 -5.38 -16.29 -4.63
CA LYS A 162 -4.56 -15.95 -5.81
C LYS A 162 -4.89 -16.81 -7.04
N GLN A 163 -5.47 -17.99 -6.83
CA GLN A 163 -5.73 -19.00 -7.86
C GLN A 163 -7.22 -19.22 -8.15
N HIS A 164 -8.14 -18.63 -7.36
CA HIS A 164 -9.57 -18.97 -7.40
C HIS A 164 -10.21 -18.78 -8.79
N THR A 165 -9.77 -17.79 -9.56
CA THR A 165 -10.29 -17.55 -10.92
C THR A 165 -9.95 -18.69 -11.87
N GLN A 166 -8.69 -19.16 -11.83
CA GLN A 166 -8.23 -20.32 -12.58
C GLN A 166 -8.91 -21.60 -12.09
N LEU A 167 -9.02 -21.81 -10.78
CA LEU A 167 -9.71 -22.95 -10.21
C LEU A 167 -11.19 -22.99 -10.61
N SER A 168 -11.85 -21.82 -10.68
CA SER A 168 -13.22 -21.70 -11.17
C SER A 168 -13.33 -22.15 -12.62
N SER A 169 -12.39 -21.72 -13.47
CA SER A 169 -12.26 -22.19 -14.86
C SER A 169 -12.17 -23.71 -14.94
N GLU A 170 -11.34 -24.34 -14.10
CA GLU A 170 -11.16 -25.79 -14.07
C GLU A 170 -12.41 -26.54 -13.59
N ILE A 171 -13.03 -26.06 -12.51
CA ILE A 171 -14.24 -26.68 -11.95
C ILE A 171 -15.41 -26.57 -12.94
N VAL A 172 -15.60 -25.44 -13.62
CA VAL A 172 -16.66 -25.29 -14.63
C VAL A 172 -16.52 -26.33 -15.75
N LYS A 173 -15.28 -26.59 -16.20
CA LYS A 173 -14.96 -27.53 -17.27
C LYS A 173 -15.20 -28.99 -16.85
N SER A 174 -14.84 -29.35 -15.61
CA SER A 174 -14.95 -30.71 -15.08
C SER A 174 -15.50 -30.73 -13.65
N PRO A 175 -16.80 -30.41 -13.44
CA PRO A 175 -17.35 -30.15 -12.09
C PRO A 175 -17.35 -31.38 -11.19
N TRP A 176 -17.57 -32.56 -11.76
CA TRP A 176 -17.51 -33.82 -11.02
C TRP A 176 -16.07 -34.16 -10.58
N GLU A 177 -15.13 -34.17 -11.51
CA GLU A 177 -13.73 -34.53 -11.21
C GLU A 177 -13.08 -33.56 -10.22
N LYS A 178 -13.34 -32.26 -10.37
CA LYS A 178 -12.66 -31.22 -9.61
C LYS A 178 -13.33 -30.88 -8.28
N ALA A 179 -14.65 -31.04 -8.17
CA ALA A 179 -15.42 -30.61 -7.00
C ALA A 179 -16.56 -31.56 -6.59
N ASN A 180 -16.68 -32.75 -7.20
CA ASN A 180 -17.81 -33.68 -7.02
C ASN A 180 -19.20 -33.04 -7.24
N LEU A 181 -19.27 -32.01 -8.09
CA LEU A 181 -20.54 -31.38 -8.46
C LEU A 181 -21.16 -32.12 -9.64
N THR A 182 -22.34 -32.68 -9.42
CA THR A 182 -23.15 -33.40 -10.42
C THR A 182 -23.89 -32.46 -11.37
N SER A 183 -23.28 -31.34 -11.72
CA SER A 183 -23.78 -30.45 -12.76
C SER A 183 -23.61 -31.14 -14.12
N PRO A 184 -24.69 -31.33 -14.90
CA PRO A 184 -24.60 -32.07 -16.15
C PRO A 184 -23.70 -31.34 -17.16
N ARG A 185 -22.82 -32.09 -17.82
CA ARG A 185 -22.03 -31.67 -18.99
C ARG A 185 -22.34 -32.62 -20.14
N THR A 186 -23.59 -32.59 -20.60
CA THR A 186 -24.10 -33.52 -21.62
C THR A 186 -23.77 -33.02 -23.03
N GLU A 187 -23.86 -33.91 -24.03
CA GLU A 187 -23.67 -33.57 -25.45
C GLU A 187 -24.73 -32.59 -26.00
N LEU A 188 -25.80 -32.32 -25.24
CA LEU A 188 -26.86 -31.41 -25.65
C LEU A 188 -26.41 -29.93 -25.67
N ILE A 189 -25.43 -29.56 -24.85
CA ILE A 189 -24.75 -28.26 -24.91
C ILE A 189 -23.33 -28.50 -25.40
N PRO A 190 -22.89 -27.89 -26.50
CA PRO A 190 -21.53 -28.07 -27.01
C PRO A 190 -20.49 -27.77 -25.94
N ASN A 191 -19.55 -28.69 -25.72
CA ASN A 191 -18.52 -28.56 -24.68
C ASN A 191 -17.75 -27.23 -24.74
N ARG A 192 -17.55 -26.68 -25.95
CA ARG A 192 -16.92 -25.37 -26.14
C ARG A 192 -17.59 -24.24 -25.35
N LEU A 193 -18.91 -24.28 -25.13
CA LEU A 193 -19.61 -23.26 -24.35
C LEU A 193 -19.29 -23.35 -22.85
N PHE A 194 -19.03 -24.55 -22.32
CA PHE A 194 -18.54 -24.71 -20.94
C PHE A 194 -17.06 -24.30 -20.83
N LEU A 195 -16.23 -24.60 -21.83
CA LEU A 195 -14.86 -24.08 -21.90
C LEU A 195 -14.86 -22.54 -21.91
N LEU A 196 -15.80 -21.95 -22.64
CA LEU A 196 -15.99 -20.52 -22.74
C LEU A 196 -16.50 -19.89 -21.44
N LEU A 197 -17.47 -20.53 -20.78
CA LEU A 197 -17.93 -20.16 -19.45
C LEU A 197 -16.75 -20.17 -18.45
N GLY A 198 -15.91 -21.20 -18.49
CA GLY A 198 -14.70 -21.26 -17.66
C GLY A 198 -13.76 -20.09 -17.91
N LYS A 199 -13.52 -19.72 -19.18
CA LYS A 199 -12.72 -18.52 -19.53
C LYS A 199 -13.36 -17.22 -19.05
N ILE A 200 -14.69 -17.10 -19.13
CA ILE A 200 -15.43 -15.93 -18.61
C ILE A 200 -15.22 -15.83 -17.10
N CYS A 201 -15.41 -16.93 -16.36
CA CYS A 201 -15.13 -16.98 -14.92
C CYS A 201 -13.68 -16.61 -14.62
N GLU A 202 -12.71 -17.20 -15.31
CA GLU A 202 -11.28 -16.89 -15.12
C GLU A 202 -10.94 -15.42 -15.32
N SER A 203 -11.59 -14.80 -16.32
CA SER A 203 -11.32 -13.42 -16.70
C SER A 203 -11.76 -12.39 -15.65
N HIS A 204 -12.58 -12.73 -14.65
CA HIS A 204 -13.05 -11.74 -13.69
C HIS A 204 -11.91 -11.18 -12.81
N GLY A 205 -10.92 -12.02 -12.47
CA GLY A 205 -9.68 -11.61 -11.78
C GLY A 205 -8.49 -11.37 -12.71
N GLY A 206 -8.67 -11.44 -14.02
CA GLY A 206 -7.62 -11.22 -15.02
C GLY A 206 -7.36 -9.75 -15.33
N THR A 207 -6.31 -9.46 -16.09
CA THR A 207 -6.07 -8.11 -16.62
C THR A 207 -7.05 -7.76 -17.75
N PHE A 208 -7.27 -6.47 -17.98
CA PHE A 208 -8.14 -6.03 -19.07
C PHE A 208 -7.58 -6.40 -20.45
N GLU A 209 -6.26 -6.42 -20.61
CA GLU A 209 -5.59 -6.81 -21.86
C GLU A 209 -5.93 -8.25 -22.25
N ASN A 210 -6.03 -9.16 -21.28
CA ASN A 210 -6.41 -10.55 -21.53
C ASN A 210 -7.84 -10.66 -22.08
N LEU A 211 -8.77 -9.84 -21.55
CA LEU A 211 -10.17 -9.79 -22.00
C LEU A 211 -10.33 -9.36 -23.46
N ILE A 212 -9.53 -8.39 -23.92
CA ILE A 212 -9.57 -7.89 -25.31
C ILE A 212 -8.59 -8.60 -26.26
N SER A 213 -7.83 -9.58 -25.75
CA SER A 213 -6.84 -10.34 -26.53
C SER A 213 -7.49 -11.22 -27.60
N ASP A 214 -6.71 -11.63 -28.59
CA ASP A 214 -7.17 -12.54 -29.65
C ASP A 214 -7.53 -13.94 -29.14
N SER A 215 -7.00 -14.32 -27.96
CA SER A 215 -7.31 -15.62 -27.32
C SER A 215 -8.70 -15.66 -26.66
N PHE A 216 -9.29 -14.48 -26.44
CA PHE A 216 -10.62 -14.32 -25.87
C PHE A 216 -11.61 -13.92 -26.98
N PRO A 217 -12.52 -14.80 -27.39
CA PRO A 217 -13.34 -14.60 -28.58
C PRO A 217 -14.33 -13.43 -28.40
N TYR A 218 -14.39 -12.54 -29.39
CA TYR A 218 -15.40 -11.49 -29.45
C TYR A 218 -16.81 -12.05 -29.64
N LYS A 219 -16.93 -13.06 -30.51
CA LYS A 219 -18.19 -13.66 -30.95
C LYS A 219 -17.99 -15.14 -31.24
N GLU A 220 -18.92 -15.98 -30.81
CA GLU A 220 -18.98 -17.41 -31.14
C GLU A 220 -20.40 -17.81 -31.52
N VAL A 221 -20.55 -18.96 -32.18
CA VAL A 221 -21.86 -19.58 -32.40
C VAL A 221 -22.46 -19.95 -31.04
N GLY A 222 -23.75 -19.73 -30.81
CA GLY A 222 -24.47 -20.13 -29.60
C GLY A 222 -25.13 -21.51 -29.75
N ILE A 223 -26.28 -21.68 -29.11
CA ILE A 223 -27.23 -22.78 -29.37
C ILE A 223 -28.21 -22.36 -30.47
N GLY A 224 -28.63 -23.33 -31.28
CA GLY A 224 -29.61 -23.09 -32.35
C GLY A 224 -29.01 -22.21 -33.44
N THR A 225 -29.70 -21.12 -33.78
CA THR A 225 -29.25 -20.13 -34.78
C THR A 225 -28.65 -18.87 -34.15
N GLU A 226 -28.52 -18.84 -32.82
CA GLU A 226 -28.00 -17.67 -32.11
C GLU A 226 -26.48 -17.63 -32.10
N ASP A 227 -25.93 -16.43 -31.89
CA ASP A 227 -24.54 -16.21 -31.52
C ASP A 227 -24.44 -15.91 -30.01
N CYS A 228 -23.23 -15.99 -29.46
CA CYS A 228 -22.91 -15.50 -28.14
C CYS A 228 -21.68 -14.58 -28.15
N HIS A 229 -21.55 -13.75 -27.12
CA HIS A 229 -20.63 -12.61 -27.07
C HIS A 229 -19.82 -12.61 -25.77
N PRO A 230 -18.78 -13.45 -25.68
CA PRO A 230 -18.10 -13.73 -24.41
C PRO A 230 -17.44 -12.51 -23.79
N ARG A 231 -16.83 -11.62 -24.59
CA ARG A 231 -16.22 -10.38 -24.08
C ARG A 231 -17.23 -9.49 -23.40
N TYR A 232 -18.45 -9.42 -23.96
CA TYR A 232 -19.55 -8.67 -23.37
C TYR A 232 -19.98 -9.26 -22.03
N ILE A 233 -20.13 -10.59 -21.97
CA ILE A 233 -20.52 -11.30 -20.74
C ILE A 233 -19.47 -11.10 -19.64
N ALA A 234 -18.20 -11.30 -19.95
CA ALA A 234 -17.10 -11.11 -19.01
C ALA A 234 -16.99 -9.65 -18.55
N SER A 235 -17.21 -8.67 -19.43
CA SER A 235 -17.23 -7.25 -19.08
C SER A 235 -18.34 -6.92 -18.08
N LEU A 236 -19.55 -7.47 -18.30
CA LEU A 236 -20.69 -7.30 -17.39
C LEU A 236 -20.48 -8.01 -16.06
N LEU A 237 -19.89 -9.22 -16.06
CA LEU A 237 -19.54 -9.95 -14.83
C LEU A 237 -18.57 -9.13 -13.97
N ARG A 238 -17.48 -8.62 -14.57
CA ARG A 238 -16.47 -7.79 -13.89
C ARG A 238 -17.10 -6.55 -13.24
N LEU A 239 -17.94 -5.83 -13.97
CA LEU A 239 -18.65 -4.67 -13.42
C LEU A 239 -19.66 -5.07 -12.34
N GLY A 240 -20.40 -6.16 -12.55
CA GLY A 240 -21.40 -6.67 -11.61
C GLY A 240 -20.81 -7.01 -10.24
N ASP A 241 -19.64 -7.65 -10.21
CA ASP A 241 -18.88 -7.97 -8.99
C ASP A 241 -18.25 -6.73 -8.36
N LEU A 242 -17.59 -5.86 -9.13
CA LEU A 242 -17.01 -4.61 -8.61
C LEU A 242 -18.04 -3.68 -7.96
N LEU A 243 -19.28 -3.71 -8.46
CA LEU A 243 -20.40 -2.92 -7.98
C LEU A 243 -21.20 -3.62 -6.86
N ASP A 244 -20.80 -4.82 -6.43
CA ASP A 244 -21.33 -5.43 -5.21
C ASP A 244 -20.69 -4.79 -3.96
N ILE A 245 -21.10 -3.56 -3.69
CA ILE A 245 -20.50 -2.69 -2.66
C ILE A 245 -21.39 -2.47 -1.43
N ASP A 246 -22.61 -2.99 -1.43
CA ASP A 246 -23.56 -2.82 -0.32
C ASP A 246 -23.06 -3.47 0.99
N ASP A 247 -23.62 -3.00 2.11
CA ASP A 247 -23.20 -3.36 3.47
C ASP A 247 -23.63 -4.79 3.89
N ASN A 248 -24.57 -5.39 3.18
CA ASN A 248 -25.06 -6.75 3.40
C ASN A 248 -24.08 -7.84 2.90
N ARG A 249 -22.96 -7.44 2.28
CA ARG A 249 -21.88 -8.34 1.84
C ARG A 249 -21.16 -9.03 3.00
N PHE A 250 -21.36 -8.56 4.24
CA PHE A 250 -20.83 -9.21 5.45
C PHE A 250 -21.97 -9.69 6.36
N CYS A 251 -21.95 -10.99 6.73
CA CYS A 251 -22.91 -11.54 7.67
C CYS A 251 -22.50 -11.23 9.13
N PRO A 252 -23.30 -10.47 9.91
CA PRO A 252 -22.96 -10.14 11.30
C PRO A 252 -22.79 -11.37 12.20
N VAL A 253 -23.54 -12.44 11.93
CA VAL A 253 -23.43 -13.70 12.67
C VAL A 253 -22.10 -14.37 12.38
N MET A 254 -21.68 -14.46 11.11
CA MET A 254 -20.36 -15.00 10.75
C MET A 254 -19.23 -14.18 11.37
N MET A 255 -19.33 -12.85 11.34
CA MET A 255 -18.35 -11.98 11.99
C MET A 255 -18.28 -12.23 13.51
N LYS A 256 -19.43 -12.42 14.16
CA LYS A 256 -19.48 -12.72 15.60
C LYS A 256 -18.93 -14.12 15.94
N VAL A 257 -19.14 -15.11 15.08
CA VAL A 257 -18.57 -16.46 15.20
C VAL A 257 -17.05 -16.43 15.06
N SER A 258 -16.53 -15.65 14.12
CA SER A 258 -15.09 -15.47 13.92
C SER A 258 -14.44 -14.62 15.01
N GLY A 259 -15.22 -13.78 15.71
CA GLY A 259 -14.80 -13.06 16.91
C GLY A 259 -13.92 -11.85 16.64
N ASP A 260 -13.14 -11.45 17.65
CA ASP A 260 -12.22 -10.31 17.56
C ASP A 260 -10.85 -10.70 16.96
N SER A 261 -10.58 -12.00 16.83
CA SER A 261 -9.39 -12.56 16.21
C SER A 261 -9.45 -12.66 14.68
N ARG A 262 -10.41 -11.95 14.07
CA ARG A 262 -10.47 -11.78 12.62
C ARG A 262 -9.24 -11.06 12.11
N SER A 263 -8.83 -11.40 10.89
CA SER A 263 -7.75 -10.72 10.20
C SER A 263 -8.03 -9.22 10.08
N ASP A 264 -6.99 -8.39 10.09
CA ASP A 264 -7.16 -6.94 9.90
C ASP A 264 -7.71 -6.64 8.51
N LEU A 265 -7.29 -7.40 7.50
CA LEU A 265 -7.86 -7.37 6.16
C LEU A 265 -9.39 -7.56 6.17
N SER A 266 -9.90 -8.56 6.88
CA SER A 266 -11.36 -8.78 7.05
C SER A 266 -12.06 -7.55 7.62
N LYS A 267 -11.50 -6.97 8.69
CA LYS A 267 -12.08 -5.77 9.33
C LYS A 267 -12.09 -4.60 8.36
N ILE A 268 -10.97 -4.35 7.67
CA ILE A 268 -10.85 -3.23 6.72
C ILE A 268 -11.91 -3.35 5.62
N HIS A 269 -12.06 -4.54 5.01
CA HIS A 269 -13.12 -4.76 4.03
C HIS A 269 -14.52 -4.55 4.62
N GLU A 270 -14.82 -5.10 5.80
CA GLU A 270 -16.11 -4.91 6.48
C GLU A 270 -16.44 -3.42 6.68
N TYR A 271 -15.49 -2.63 7.20
CA TYR A 271 -15.69 -1.20 7.45
C TYR A 271 -15.78 -0.39 6.16
N LYS A 272 -15.06 -0.76 5.10
CA LYS A 272 -15.20 -0.17 3.76
C LYS A 272 -16.63 -0.32 3.23
N HIS A 273 -17.22 -1.51 3.33
CA HIS A 273 -18.61 -1.73 2.86
C HIS A 273 -19.64 -1.01 3.73
N ARG A 274 -19.44 -0.97 5.06
CA ARG A 274 -20.28 -0.17 5.97
C ARG A 274 -20.18 1.33 5.77
N ALA A 275 -19.14 1.80 5.09
CA ALA A 275 -18.91 3.22 4.86
C ALA A 275 -19.74 3.79 3.70
N ILE A 276 -20.40 2.97 2.88
CA ILE A 276 -21.29 3.45 1.82
C ILE A 276 -22.44 4.28 2.41
N ARG A 277 -22.70 5.46 1.85
CA ARG A 277 -23.77 6.41 2.24
C ARG A 277 -24.75 6.66 1.11
N HIS A 278 -24.27 6.63 -0.13
CA HIS A 278 -25.09 6.75 -1.34
C HIS A 278 -24.55 5.78 -2.38
N PHE A 279 -25.47 5.06 -3.02
CA PHE A 279 -25.18 4.19 -4.15
C PHE A 279 -26.31 4.27 -5.17
N ARG A 280 -26.01 4.85 -6.33
CA ARG A 280 -26.88 4.85 -7.50
C ARG A 280 -26.26 3.97 -8.57
N LEU A 281 -27.05 3.00 -9.05
CA LEU A 281 -26.72 2.16 -10.19
C LEU A 281 -27.96 1.98 -11.06
N ASP A 282 -27.89 2.53 -12.26
CA ASP A 282 -28.87 2.36 -13.34
C ASP A 282 -28.18 2.40 -14.71
N SER A 283 -28.94 2.34 -15.80
CA SER A 283 -28.43 2.25 -17.16
C SER A 283 -27.79 3.53 -17.70
N GLU A 284 -27.88 4.63 -16.95
CA GLU A 284 -27.38 5.94 -17.34
C GLU A 284 -26.22 6.40 -16.45
N LEU A 285 -26.30 6.15 -15.14
CA LEU A 285 -25.40 6.74 -14.16
C LEU A 285 -25.00 5.77 -13.04
N ILE A 286 -23.72 5.85 -12.66
CA ILE A 286 -23.17 5.28 -11.43
C ILE A 286 -22.73 6.42 -10.52
N GLU A 287 -23.24 6.48 -9.29
CA GLU A 287 -22.78 7.43 -8.27
C GLU A 287 -22.55 6.71 -6.95
N ILE A 288 -21.48 7.08 -6.26
CA ILE A 288 -21.06 6.45 -5.02
C ILE A 288 -20.57 7.53 -4.07
N GLU A 289 -21.15 7.58 -2.87
CA GLU A 289 -20.59 8.33 -1.75
C GLU A 289 -20.28 7.37 -0.60
N CYS A 290 -19.03 7.45 -0.12
CA CYS A 290 -18.49 6.64 0.95
C CYS A 290 -17.91 7.56 2.03
N GLU A 291 -18.19 7.26 3.30
CA GLU A 291 -17.68 8.00 4.45
C GLU A 291 -17.09 7.01 5.48
N CYS A 292 -15.76 6.92 5.47
CA CYS A 292 -15.00 6.07 6.37
C CYS A 292 -14.75 6.78 7.71
N SER A 293 -15.11 6.11 8.80
CA SER A 293 -14.86 6.58 10.17
C SER A 293 -14.79 5.38 11.11
N ASN A 294 -13.88 5.39 12.08
CA ASN A 294 -13.80 4.34 13.08
C ASN A 294 -13.24 4.92 14.41
N LYS A 295 -13.57 4.27 15.53
CA LYS A 295 -12.97 4.60 16.85
C LYS A 295 -11.47 4.29 16.86
N ASP A 296 -11.09 3.23 16.16
CA ASP A 296 -9.70 2.92 15.87
C ASP A 296 -9.27 3.74 14.64
N LEU A 297 -8.38 4.70 14.87
CA LEU A 297 -7.91 5.63 13.84
C LEU A 297 -7.24 4.88 12.67
N GLU A 298 -6.42 3.87 12.95
CA GLU A 298 -5.68 3.16 11.91
C GLU A 298 -6.63 2.36 11.02
N LEU A 299 -7.56 1.63 11.63
CA LEU A 299 -8.59 0.91 10.90
C LEU A 299 -9.48 1.84 10.05
N GLY A 300 -9.79 3.03 10.57
CA GLY A 300 -10.53 4.05 9.82
C GLY A 300 -9.78 4.55 8.59
N ILE A 301 -8.47 4.82 8.74
CA ILE A 301 -7.58 5.22 7.65
C ILE A 301 -7.43 4.11 6.61
N ASP A 302 -7.20 2.88 7.04
CA ASP A 302 -6.96 1.76 6.14
C ASP A 302 -8.25 1.40 5.36
N SER A 303 -9.42 1.54 6.00
CA SER A 303 -10.71 1.43 5.32
C SER A 303 -10.94 2.52 4.27
N TYR A 304 -10.49 3.75 4.53
CA TYR A 304 -10.51 4.85 3.56
C TYR A 304 -9.60 4.55 2.36
N LEU A 305 -8.40 4.01 2.61
CA LEU A 305 -7.46 3.63 1.56
C LEU A 305 -8.03 2.51 0.67
N GLU A 306 -8.57 1.45 1.29
CA GLU A 306 -9.19 0.35 0.54
C GLU A 306 -10.42 0.80 -0.26
N ALA A 307 -11.25 1.71 0.28
CA ALA A 307 -12.35 2.32 -0.47
C ALA A 307 -11.83 3.08 -1.70
N THR A 308 -10.80 3.91 -1.51
CA THR A 308 -10.20 4.72 -2.57
C THR A 308 -9.60 3.85 -3.68
N ASN A 309 -8.86 2.81 -3.30
CA ASN A 309 -8.26 1.86 -4.24
C ASN A 309 -9.33 1.07 -5.00
N TRP A 310 -10.38 0.60 -4.32
CA TRP A 310 -11.49 -0.12 -4.94
C TRP A 310 -12.20 0.72 -6.01
N PHE A 311 -12.50 1.99 -5.72
CA PHE A 311 -13.20 2.83 -6.69
C PHE A 311 -12.29 3.33 -7.82
N LYS A 312 -10.98 3.48 -7.57
CA LYS A 312 -10.01 3.69 -8.65
C LYS A 312 -9.98 2.51 -9.61
N TRP A 313 -10.06 1.28 -9.09
CA TRP A 313 -10.15 0.10 -9.95
C TRP A 313 -11.45 0.09 -10.76
N LEU A 314 -12.60 0.42 -10.15
CA LEU A 314 -13.87 0.60 -10.87
C LEU A 314 -13.78 1.66 -11.98
N GLU A 315 -13.15 2.81 -11.70
CA GLU A 315 -12.89 3.87 -12.67
C GLU A 315 -12.07 3.38 -13.86
N GLU A 316 -10.97 2.68 -13.59
CA GLU A 316 -10.08 2.11 -14.61
C GLU A 316 -10.79 1.05 -15.45
N GLU A 317 -11.56 0.17 -14.81
CA GLU A 317 -12.34 -0.87 -15.50
C GLU A 317 -13.39 -0.26 -16.44
N LEU A 318 -14.20 0.68 -15.95
CA LEU A 318 -15.20 1.38 -16.76
C LEU A 318 -14.56 2.13 -17.92
N LYS A 319 -13.46 2.85 -17.66
CA LYS A 319 -12.71 3.58 -18.70
C LYS A 319 -12.17 2.63 -19.76
N ASN A 320 -11.56 1.52 -19.35
CA ASN A 320 -10.98 0.54 -20.25
C ASN A 320 -12.05 -0.11 -21.13
N GLN A 321 -13.16 -0.55 -20.54
CA GLN A 321 -14.30 -1.11 -21.27
C GLN A 321 -14.91 -0.09 -22.24
N MET A 322 -15.17 1.14 -21.81
CA MET A 322 -15.73 2.20 -22.66
C MET A 322 -14.82 2.58 -23.82
N THR A 323 -13.50 2.68 -23.58
CA THR A 323 -12.52 3.01 -24.62
C THR A 323 -12.45 1.92 -25.71
N HIS A 324 -12.68 0.67 -25.33
CA HIS A 324 -12.63 -0.49 -26.24
C HIS A 324 -14.02 -1.05 -26.55
N TRP A 325 -15.08 -0.27 -26.36
CA TRP A 325 -16.45 -0.77 -26.41
C TRP A 325 -16.80 -1.44 -27.75
N THR A 326 -16.21 -0.99 -28.85
CA THR A 326 -16.38 -1.60 -30.19
C THR A 326 -15.83 -3.02 -30.31
N LYS A 327 -14.91 -3.42 -29.42
CA LYS A 327 -14.34 -4.77 -29.32
C LYS A 327 -15.04 -5.63 -28.25
N ILE A 328 -16.06 -5.08 -27.58
CA ILE A 328 -16.77 -5.70 -26.46
C ILE A 328 -18.26 -5.85 -26.79
N ALA A 329 -18.93 -4.76 -27.14
CA ALA A 329 -20.37 -4.73 -27.38
C ALA A 329 -20.75 -5.55 -28.62
N PRO A 330 -21.78 -6.41 -28.53
CA PRO A 330 -22.29 -7.21 -29.66
C PRO A 330 -22.77 -6.37 -30.84
N ASN A 331 -23.46 -5.27 -30.54
CA ASN A 331 -24.04 -4.36 -31.52
C ASN A 331 -24.28 -2.97 -30.90
N ARG A 332 -24.68 -2.00 -31.72
CA ARG A 332 -24.92 -0.62 -31.29
C ARG A 332 -26.22 -0.43 -30.50
N GLU A 333 -27.20 -1.33 -30.67
CA GLU A 333 -28.52 -1.23 -30.03
C GLU A 333 -28.44 -1.49 -28.52
N LEU A 334 -27.47 -2.27 -28.08
CA LEU A 334 -27.14 -2.48 -26.65
C LEU A 334 -26.59 -1.23 -25.95
N GLY A 335 -26.39 -0.12 -26.67
CA GLY A 335 -25.99 1.16 -26.08
C GLY A 335 -24.57 1.14 -25.47
N LEU A 336 -24.28 2.16 -24.67
CA LEU A 336 -23.02 2.31 -23.93
C LEU A 336 -23.21 1.92 -22.45
N LEU A 337 -22.11 1.68 -21.75
CA LEU A 337 -22.15 1.55 -20.29
C LEU A 337 -22.65 2.85 -19.63
N PRO A 338 -23.20 2.76 -18.40
CA PRO A 338 -23.52 3.92 -17.59
C PRO A 338 -22.32 4.85 -17.45
N THR A 339 -22.59 6.15 -17.40
CA THR A 339 -21.56 7.15 -17.10
C THR A 339 -21.19 7.04 -15.63
N LEU A 340 -19.89 7.08 -15.32
CA LEU A 340 -19.46 7.25 -13.95
C LEU A 340 -19.63 8.72 -13.55
N GLY A 341 -20.60 8.96 -12.67
CA GLY A 341 -20.89 10.26 -12.09
C GLY A 341 -19.96 10.57 -10.92
N ARG A 342 -20.53 11.10 -9.83
CA ARG A 342 -19.75 11.44 -8.64
C ARG A 342 -19.37 10.16 -7.88
N VAL A 343 -18.07 9.93 -7.76
CA VAL A 343 -17.47 8.97 -6.83
C VAL A 343 -16.70 9.76 -5.79
N ASN A 344 -17.11 9.67 -4.53
CA ASN A 344 -16.50 10.43 -3.45
C ASN A 344 -16.24 9.55 -2.23
N VAL A 345 -14.98 9.49 -1.81
CA VAL A 345 -14.56 8.81 -0.58
C VAL A 345 -14.13 9.88 0.41
N LYS A 346 -14.80 9.93 1.55
CA LYS A 346 -14.50 10.84 2.65
C LYS A 346 -13.95 10.08 3.83
N PHE A 347 -13.11 10.76 4.60
CA PHE A 347 -12.67 10.30 5.91
C PHE A 347 -13.14 11.30 6.97
N THR A 348 -13.80 10.79 8.01
CA THR A 348 -14.33 11.59 9.11
C THR A 348 -13.74 11.10 10.42
N ASP A 349 -13.01 11.97 11.09
CA ASP A 349 -12.53 11.78 12.45
C ASP A 349 -12.67 13.08 13.27
N LYS A 350 -12.64 12.96 14.60
CA LYS A 350 -12.79 14.10 15.51
C LYS A 350 -11.59 15.05 15.46
N ASP A 351 -10.39 14.50 15.34
CA ASP A 351 -9.14 15.23 15.45
C ASP A 351 -8.32 15.18 14.15
N TYR A 352 -8.52 14.15 13.33
CA TYR A 352 -7.82 13.93 12.06
C TYR A 352 -8.70 14.24 10.84
N PHE A 353 -8.07 14.67 9.75
CA PHE A 353 -8.72 14.91 8.47
C PHE A 353 -7.81 14.57 7.29
N ILE A 354 -8.44 14.36 6.14
CA ILE A 354 -7.82 14.14 4.83
C ILE A 354 -8.31 15.28 3.92
N PRO A 355 -7.43 16.06 3.26
CA PRO A 355 -7.84 17.17 2.39
C PRO A 355 -8.75 16.71 1.25
N GLU A 356 -9.83 17.46 0.98
CA GLU A 356 -10.93 17.04 0.08
C GLU A 356 -10.56 16.95 -1.42
N GLU A 357 -9.55 17.70 -1.89
CA GLU A 357 -9.29 17.85 -3.33
C GLU A 357 -8.54 16.66 -3.97
N SER A 358 -7.94 15.77 -3.17
CA SER A 358 -7.25 14.56 -3.64
C SER A 358 -6.78 13.71 -2.47
N ARG A 359 -6.61 12.39 -2.66
CA ARG A 359 -5.82 11.56 -1.73
C ARG A 359 -4.48 12.28 -1.48
N PRO A 360 -4.19 12.70 -0.24
CA PRO A 360 -2.95 13.40 0.09
C PRO A 360 -1.83 12.36 0.10
N GLU A 361 -1.32 12.06 -1.09
CA GLU A 361 -0.28 11.08 -1.31
C GLU A 361 1.04 11.79 -1.58
N PHE A 362 2.04 11.49 -0.75
CA PHE A 362 3.42 11.87 -0.99
C PHE A 362 3.99 10.93 -2.07
N GLY A 363 4.04 11.40 -3.31
CA GLY A 363 4.54 10.60 -4.43
C GLY A 363 6.06 10.60 -4.55
N ILE A 364 6.64 9.46 -4.95
CA ILE A 364 8.06 9.36 -5.34
C ILE A 364 8.18 9.23 -6.86
N ASP A 365 9.08 9.99 -7.47
CA ASP A 365 9.44 9.80 -8.89
C ASP A 365 10.39 8.60 -8.99
N ILE A 366 9.89 7.47 -9.52
CA ILE A 366 10.61 6.19 -9.62
C ILE A 366 12.00 6.34 -10.24
N LYS A 367 12.16 7.16 -11.30
CA LYS A 367 13.47 7.37 -11.94
C LYS A 367 14.44 8.13 -11.03
N LYS A 368 13.91 9.05 -10.20
CA LYS A 368 14.71 9.77 -9.21
C LYS A 368 14.99 8.94 -7.96
N ALA A 369 14.06 8.08 -7.55
CA ALA A 369 14.27 7.10 -6.48
C ALA A 369 15.46 6.20 -6.80
N MET A 370 15.59 5.74 -8.06
CA MET A 370 16.74 4.94 -8.50
C MET A 370 18.07 5.70 -8.45
N ASN A 371 18.08 7.02 -8.72
CA ASN A 371 19.28 7.84 -8.57
C ASN A 371 19.63 8.10 -7.10
N ILE A 372 18.62 8.33 -6.25
CA ILE A 372 18.81 8.47 -4.79
C ILE A 372 19.34 7.14 -4.22
N LEU A 373 18.83 6.00 -4.67
CA LEU A 373 19.32 4.67 -4.32
C LEU A 373 20.80 4.49 -4.72
N GLN A 374 21.21 4.96 -5.91
CA GLN A 374 22.62 4.96 -6.32
C GLN A 374 23.52 5.85 -5.43
N ASP A 375 23.04 7.03 -5.01
CA ASP A 375 23.76 7.91 -4.08
C ASP A 375 23.79 7.34 -2.64
N LEU A 376 22.82 6.50 -2.24
CA LEU A 376 22.83 5.82 -0.94
C LEU A 376 23.84 4.69 -0.82
N TYR A 377 24.22 4.06 -1.93
CA TYR A 377 25.35 3.11 -1.93
C TYR A 377 26.69 3.80 -1.61
N THR A 378 26.74 5.15 -1.65
CA THR A 378 27.92 5.94 -1.27
C THR A 378 27.83 6.61 0.11
N ASP A 379 26.66 7.07 0.58
CA ASP A 379 26.48 7.60 1.96
C ASP A 379 25.01 7.50 2.45
N GLN A 380 24.70 6.50 3.29
CA GLN A 380 23.35 6.27 3.85
C GLN A 380 22.83 7.41 4.76
N PHE A 381 23.70 8.33 5.19
CA PHE A 381 23.35 9.41 6.12
C PHE A 381 23.01 10.73 5.43
N VAL A 382 22.97 10.76 4.10
CA VAL A 382 22.56 11.94 3.31
C VAL A 382 21.19 12.44 3.75
N CYS A 383 20.25 11.55 4.08
CA CYS A 383 18.92 11.94 4.55
C CYS A 383 18.96 12.88 5.77
N ILE A 384 19.85 12.64 6.73
CA ILE A 384 19.99 13.46 7.95
C ILE A 384 20.44 14.87 7.57
N ARG A 385 21.42 14.99 6.67
CA ARG A 385 21.90 16.27 6.16
C ARG A 385 20.76 17.07 5.53
N GLU A 386 19.91 16.43 4.73
CA GLU A 386 18.79 17.08 4.06
C GLU A 386 17.70 17.54 5.05
N LEU A 387 17.43 16.76 6.10
CA LEU A 387 16.51 17.16 7.18
C LEU A 387 17.03 18.39 7.94
N LEU A 388 18.33 18.42 8.23
CA LEU A 388 18.98 19.56 8.88
C LEU A 388 18.99 20.79 7.97
N GLN A 389 19.27 20.62 6.68
CA GLN A 389 19.24 21.71 5.70
C GLN A 389 17.84 22.32 5.61
N ASN A 390 16.78 21.50 5.60
CA ASN A 390 15.39 22.00 5.61
C ASN A 390 15.09 22.86 6.86
N SER A 391 15.65 22.47 8.01
CA SER A 391 15.50 23.20 9.28
C SER A 391 16.23 24.56 9.25
N VAL A 392 17.42 24.59 8.66
CA VAL A 392 18.21 25.81 8.45
C VAL A 392 17.51 26.75 7.45
N ASP A 393 17.05 26.22 6.32
CA ASP A 393 16.35 26.98 5.28
C ASP A 393 15.05 27.59 5.82
N SER A 394 14.29 26.83 6.63
CA SER A 394 13.11 27.31 7.36
C SER A 394 13.44 28.51 8.27
N THR A 395 14.60 28.45 8.94
CA THR A 395 15.08 29.51 9.85
C THR A 395 15.49 30.78 9.09
N TYR A 396 16.16 30.65 7.93
CA TYR A 396 16.51 31.79 7.10
C TYR A 396 15.29 32.53 6.58
N ILE A 397 14.28 31.79 6.11
CA ILE A 397 13.01 32.38 5.67
C ILE A 397 12.33 33.12 6.83
N LYS A 398 12.33 32.53 8.04
CA LYS A 398 11.74 33.15 9.23
C LYS A 398 12.38 34.48 9.59
N ILE A 399 13.71 34.52 9.62
CA ILE A 399 14.46 35.74 9.95
C ILE A 399 14.21 36.84 8.92
N PHE A 400 14.16 36.48 7.64
CA PHE A 400 13.84 37.43 6.58
C PHE A 400 12.46 38.03 6.78
N ILE A 401 11.43 37.19 7.01
CA ILE A 401 10.05 37.66 7.26
C ILE A 401 9.98 38.57 8.51
N ASP A 402 10.66 38.20 9.59
CA ASP A 402 10.60 38.94 10.85
C ASP A 402 11.40 40.27 10.82
N ASN A 403 12.29 40.45 9.82
CA ASN A 403 13.18 41.60 9.71
C ASN A 403 13.15 42.27 8.32
N ASP A 404 12.05 42.10 7.56
CA ASP A 404 11.90 42.57 6.17
C ASP A 404 12.21 44.09 6.03
N GLU A 405 11.86 44.90 7.03
CA GLU A 405 12.13 46.35 7.04
C GLU A 405 13.59 46.74 7.38
N LYS A 406 14.43 45.80 7.85
CA LYS A 406 15.80 46.07 8.35
C LYS A 406 16.91 45.45 7.51
N TRP A 407 16.55 44.73 6.44
CA TRP A 407 17.52 44.08 5.57
C TRP A 407 18.12 45.08 4.58
N ASN A 408 19.22 45.70 4.99
CA ASN A 408 20.08 46.49 4.12
C ASN A 408 21.21 45.57 3.62
N ASP A 409 21.66 45.71 2.37
CA ASP A 409 22.76 44.92 1.76
C ASP A 409 24.13 45.00 2.50
N SER A 410 24.18 45.65 3.67
CA SER A 410 25.37 45.92 4.48
C SER A 410 25.44 45.15 5.81
N LEU A 411 24.58 44.15 6.04
CA LEU A 411 24.61 43.35 7.27
C LEU A 411 25.92 42.54 7.35
N SER A 412 26.68 42.67 8.45
CA SER A 412 27.90 41.87 8.65
C SER A 412 27.56 40.42 9.03
N ILE A 413 28.50 39.50 8.79
CA ILE A 413 28.33 38.08 9.16
C ILE A 413 28.19 37.94 10.69
N GLU A 414 28.88 38.75 11.49
CA GLU A 414 28.74 38.72 12.95
C GLU A 414 27.36 39.17 13.43
N GLN A 415 26.80 40.22 12.81
CA GLN A 415 25.44 40.68 13.11
C GLN A 415 24.41 39.61 12.76
N LEU A 416 24.60 38.93 11.62
CA LEU A 416 23.73 37.84 11.21
C LEU A 416 23.80 36.66 12.19
N LYS A 417 25.00 36.25 12.62
CA LYS A 417 25.19 35.20 13.64
C LYS A 417 24.50 35.55 14.96
N SER A 418 24.59 36.80 15.40
CA SER A 418 23.92 37.25 16.63
C SER A 418 22.40 37.18 16.53
N LEU A 419 21.80 37.46 15.36
CA LEU A 419 20.36 37.33 15.13
C LEU A 419 19.92 35.87 15.10
N LEU A 420 20.73 35.01 14.46
CA LEU A 420 20.50 33.57 14.34
C LEU A 420 20.54 32.84 15.70
N ASP A 421 21.25 33.40 16.70
CA ASP A 421 21.40 32.80 18.03
C ASP A 421 20.07 32.63 18.79
N ALA A 422 19.06 33.45 18.46
CA ALA A 422 17.69 33.31 19.01
C ALA A 422 16.90 32.11 18.42
N TYR A 423 17.32 31.63 17.24
CA TYR A 423 16.66 30.60 16.43
C TYR A 423 17.40 29.26 16.45
N ARG A 424 18.06 28.93 17.57
CA ARG A 424 18.75 27.64 17.76
C ARG A 424 17.87 26.45 17.38
N ILE A 425 18.42 25.58 16.53
CA ILE A 425 17.83 24.29 16.19
C ILE A 425 18.26 23.27 17.24
N LYS A 426 17.31 22.50 17.78
CA LYS A 426 17.61 21.42 18.72
C LYS A 426 17.47 20.08 18.03
N ILE A 427 18.44 19.21 18.24
CA ILE A 427 18.44 17.84 17.74
C ILE A 427 18.53 16.91 18.95
N SER A 428 17.68 15.90 19.00
CA SER A 428 17.76 14.79 19.97
C SER A 428 17.78 13.48 19.21
N ILE A 429 18.65 12.57 19.62
CA ILE A 429 18.74 11.23 19.04
C ILE A 429 18.73 10.22 20.17
N LYS A 430 17.87 9.21 20.06
CA LYS A 430 17.74 8.15 21.07
C LYS A 430 17.84 6.78 20.42
N ASP A 431 18.55 5.88 21.07
CA ASP A 431 18.53 4.46 20.72
C ASP A 431 17.25 3.83 21.27
N ILE A 432 16.44 3.24 20.39
CA ILE A 432 15.18 2.56 20.70
C ILE A 432 15.20 1.11 20.16
N SER A 433 16.39 0.54 19.99
CA SER A 433 16.56 -0.79 19.41
C SER A 433 15.88 -1.87 20.25
N GLU A 434 15.10 -2.71 19.59
CA GLU A 434 14.52 -3.94 20.13
C GLU A 434 15.05 -5.11 19.29
N GLY A 435 15.91 -5.96 19.87
CA GLY A 435 16.51 -7.12 19.18
C GLY A 435 17.70 -6.79 18.27
N ASP A 436 17.78 -7.48 17.13
CA ASP A 436 18.97 -7.45 16.26
C ASP A 436 18.99 -6.24 15.30
N SER A 437 17.86 -5.60 15.01
CA SER A 437 17.81 -4.37 14.20
C SER A 437 18.18 -3.12 15.03
N LEU A 438 19.07 -2.26 14.53
CA LEU A 438 19.33 -0.95 15.14
C LEU A 438 18.20 0.02 14.76
N LYS A 439 17.52 0.58 15.77
CA LYS A 439 16.49 1.60 15.59
C LYS A 439 16.87 2.88 16.35
N LEU A 440 16.94 3.99 15.63
CA LEU A 440 17.25 5.31 16.19
C LEU A 440 16.06 6.26 16.02
N LYS A 441 15.60 6.88 17.11
CA LYS A 441 14.61 7.95 17.05
C LYS A 441 15.31 9.30 16.95
N LEU A 442 15.14 9.98 15.82
CA LEU A 442 15.66 11.32 15.55
C LEU A 442 14.53 12.36 15.71
N SER A 443 14.78 13.39 16.51
CA SER A 443 13.91 14.56 16.68
C SER A 443 14.67 15.84 16.33
N ILE A 444 14.11 16.66 15.44
CA ILE A 444 14.66 17.96 15.04
C ILE A 444 13.61 19.04 15.31
N VAL A 445 13.97 20.03 16.13
CA VAL A 445 13.10 21.15 16.49
C VAL A 445 13.71 22.45 15.98
N ASP A 446 13.10 23.06 14.98
CA ASP A 446 13.43 24.39 14.48
C ASP A 446 12.40 25.44 14.91
N LYS A 447 12.86 26.69 15.05
CA LYS A 447 12.00 27.86 15.32
C LYS A 447 11.73 28.67 14.04
N GLY A 448 11.77 28.02 12.89
CA GLY A 448 11.67 28.68 11.60
C GLY A 448 10.26 29.07 11.21
N VAL A 449 10.00 29.12 9.90
CA VAL A 449 8.76 29.65 9.32
C VAL A 449 7.58 28.70 9.51
N GLY A 450 7.83 27.43 9.80
CA GLY A 450 6.80 26.39 9.88
C GLY A 450 6.18 26.04 8.53
N ILE A 451 5.30 25.03 8.50
CA ILE A 451 4.72 24.45 7.28
C ILE A 451 3.20 24.59 7.36
N SER A 452 2.59 25.27 6.38
CA SER A 452 1.13 25.37 6.26
C SER A 452 0.53 24.19 5.49
N LEU A 453 -0.80 24.06 5.50
CA LEU A 453 -1.50 23.06 4.70
C LEU A 453 -1.21 23.26 3.19
N ASN A 454 -1.13 24.52 2.74
CA ASN A 454 -0.74 24.85 1.37
C ASN A 454 0.69 24.39 1.07
N ASP A 455 1.64 24.57 1.99
CA ASP A 455 3.02 24.09 1.81
C ASP A 455 3.06 22.56 1.68
N PHE A 456 2.33 21.84 2.54
CA PHE A 456 2.20 20.38 2.42
C PHE A 456 1.59 19.95 1.09
N SER A 457 0.58 20.67 0.58
CA SER A 457 -0.02 20.38 -0.74
C SER A 457 0.99 20.45 -1.89
N HIS A 458 2.00 21.32 -1.78
CA HIS A 458 3.10 21.44 -2.72
C HIS A 458 4.22 20.42 -2.48
N MET A 459 4.46 20.01 -1.23
CA MET A 459 5.42 18.96 -0.86
C MET A 459 4.96 17.58 -1.33
N MET A 460 3.65 17.30 -1.27
CA MET A 460 3.07 16.02 -1.71
C MET A 460 3.18 15.80 -3.23
N LYS A 461 3.18 16.87 -4.02
CA LYS A 461 3.32 16.80 -5.48
C LYS A 461 4.80 16.69 -5.86
N ILE A 462 5.15 15.71 -6.68
CA ILE A 462 6.51 15.52 -7.21
C ILE A 462 7.01 16.83 -7.87
N GLY A 463 8.08 17.42 -7.33
CA GLY A 463 8.64 18.70 -7.82
C GLY A 463 7.77 19.94 -7.56
N GLY A 464 6.69 19.79 -6.78
CA GLY A 464 5.65 20.80 -6.54
C GLY A 464 6.09 21.99 -5.70
N SER A 465 7.18 21.86 -4.92
CA SER A 465 7.78 22.98 -4.17
C SER A 465 8.15 24.16 -5.07
N LYS A 466 8.54 23.92 -6.33
CA LYS A 466 8.82 24.97 -7.33
C LYS A 466 7.56 25.73 -7.77
N ASN A 467 6.38 25.16 -7.57
CA ASN A 467 5.11 25.77 -7.94
C ASN A 467 4.46 26.57 -6.79
N ASN A 468 5.08 26.60 -5.60
CA ASN A 468 4.62 27.43 -4.48
C ASN A 468 4.99 28.90 -4.74
N LYS A 469 4.09 29.62 -5.43
CA LYS A 469 4.28 31.03 -5.80
C LYS A 469 4.53 31.94 -4.60
N ILE A 470 3.93 31.63 -3.45
CA ILE A 470 4.07 32.42 -2.22
C ILE A 470 5.50 32.29 -1.70
N LYS A 471 5.97 31.05 -1.52
CA LYS A 471 7.35 30.77 -1.07
C LYS A 471 8.39 31.33 -2.04
N ASN A 472 8.19 31.14 -3.34
CA ASN A 472 9.11 31.67 -4.37
C ASN A 472 9.20 33.21 -4.35
N LYS A 473 8.09 33.91 -4.11
CA LYS A 473 8.10 35.38 -4.00
C LYS A 473 8.94 35.85 -2.81
N ILE A 474 8.85 35.15 -1.69
CA ILE A 474 9.68 35.43 -0.50
C ILE A 474 11.15 35.18 -0.82
N VAL A 475 11.47 33.98 -1.32
CA VAL A 475 12.86 33.56 -1.62
C VAL A 475 13.54 34.46 -2.66
N ASN A 476 12.82 34.89 -3.70
CA ASN A 476 13.38 35.77 -4.73
C ASN A 476 13.73 37.17 -4.18
N ASN A 477 13.10 37.60 -3.09
CA ASN A 477 13.39 38.87 -2.44
C ASN A 477 14.45 38.75 -1.33
N MET A 478 14.88 37.52 -1.00
CA MET A 478 15.89 37.30 0.03
C MET A 478 17.30 37.65 -0.49
N PRO A 479 18.17 38.22 0.36
CA PRO A 479 19.59 38.36 0.09
C PRO A 479 20.23 37.00 -0.21
N LYS A 480 21.21 36.97 -1.12
CA LYS A 480 21.87 35.72 -1.57
C LYS A 480 22.40 34.85 -0.43
N ILE A 481 22.86 35.44 0.67
CA ILE A 481 23.39 34.70 1.83
C ILE A 481 22.31 33.94 2.61
N LEU A 482 21.05 34.36 2.52
CA LEU A 482 19.91 33.72 3.17
C LEU A 482 19.05 32.89 2.21
N GLN A 483 19.32 32.93 0.91
CA GLN A 483 18.56 32.15 -0.06
C GLN A 483 18.72 30.66 0.25
N PRO A 484 17.61 29.91 0.46
CA PRO A 484 17.65 28.48 0.68
C PRO A 484 18.44 27.76 -0.41
N SER A 485 19.30 26.83 0.00
CA SER A 485 20.08 26.01 -0.94
C SER A 485 19.21 24.90 -1.57
N GLY A 486 18.12 24.50 -0.90
CA GLY A 486 17.20 23.46 -1.36
C GLY A 486 16.22 23.91 -2.44
N THR A 487 16.65 23.94 -3.71
CA THR A 487 15.74 24.15 -4.87
C THR A 487 15.09 22.85 -5.38
N PHE A 488 15.51 21.70 -4.85
CA PHE A 488 15.08 20.37 -5.26
C PHE A 488 14.42 19.65 -4.09
N GLY A 489 13.10 19.43 -4.16
CA GLY A 489 12.32 18.66 -3.16
C GLY A 489 12.59 17.16 -3.21
N ILE A 490 13.86 16.78 -3.34
CA ILE A 490 14.36 15.41 -3.57
C ILE A 490 15.00 14.89 -2.28
N GLY A 491 15.68 15.75 -1.52
CA GLY A 491 16.42 15.36 -0.31
C GLY A 491 15.56 14.77 0.80
N PHE A 492 14.35 15.31 1.02
CA PHE A 492 13.43 14.79 2.03
C PHE A 492 12.98 13.34 1.76
N GLN A 493 12.84 12.94 0.50
CA GLN A 493 12.35 11.61 0.13
C GLN A 493 13.28 10.49 0.60
N SER A 494 14.58 10.76 0.69
CA SER A 494 15.59 9.79 1.12
C SER A 494 15.38 9.26 2.54
N VAL A 495 14.63 9.98 3.39
CA VAL A 495 14.32 9.52 4.76
C VAL A 495 13.49 8.23 4.77
N PHE A 496 12.63 8.02 3.76
CA PHE A 496 11.75 6.86 3.66
C PHE A 496 12.48 5.57 3.23
N LEU A 497 13.78 5.65 2.98
CA LEU A 497 14.62 4.46 2.80
C LEU A 497 14.98 3.82 4.15
N LEU A 498 15.01 4.62 5.22
CA LEU A 498 15.33 4.17 6.57
C LEU A 498 14.11 4.23 7.49
N SER A 499 12.95 4.69 7.01
CA SER A 499 11.77 4.90 7.86
C SER A 499 10.46 4.61 7.14
N ASN A 500 9.49 4.08 7.90
CA ASN A 500 8.13 3.87 7.42
C ASN A 500 7.22 5.08 7.64
N LYS A 501 7.60 6.01 8.52
CA LYS A 501 6.75 7.13 8.95
C LYS A 501 7.58 8.33 9.42
N VAL A 502 7.19 9.52 8.99
CA VAL A 502 7.71 10.81 9.49
C VAL A 502 6.56 11.60 10.10
N VAL A 503 6.76 12.13 11.31
CA VAL A 503 5.76 12.94 12.02
C VAL A 503 6.23 14.39 12.10
N PHE A 504 5.35 15.31 11.72
CA PHE A 504 5.56 16.74 11.84
C PHE A 504 4.60 17.33 12.86
N LEU A 505 5.08 18.20 13.72
CA LEU A 505 4.29 19.13 14.53
C LEU A 505 4.75 20.54 14.19
N THR A 506 3.91 21.33 13.55
CA THR A 506 4.32 22.60 12.94
C THR A 506 3.34 23.72 13.18
N LYS A 507 3.86 24.95 13.28
CA LYS A 507 3.08 26.18 13.27
C LYS A 507 3.66 27.17 12.28
N SER A 508 2.90 27.47 11.23
CA SER A 508 3.31 28.41 10.19
C SER A 508 3.26 29.85 10.69
N SER A 509 4.34 30.61 10.51
CA SER A 509 4.35 32.05 10.82
C SER A 509 3.68 32.91 9.74
N VAL A 510 3.39 32.33 8.57
CA VAL A 510 2.74 33.03 7.46
C VAL A 510 1.22 32.89 7.53
N SER A 511 0.72 31.68 7.80
CA SER A 511 -0.72 31.40 7.86
C SER A 511 -1.29 31.29 9.28
N ASP A 512 -0.43 31.25 10.30
CA ASP A 512 -0.77 30.96 11.71
C ASP A 512 -1.44 29.58 11.95
N GLU A 513 -1.48 28.72 10.91
CA GLU A 513 -1.98 27.35 11.00
C GLU A 513 -1.10 26.50 11.91
N LYS A 514 -1.74 25.62 12.70
CA LYS A 514 -1.09 24.65 13.58
C LYS A 514 -1.51 23.24 13.19
N LEU A 515 -0.55 22.44 12.77
CA LEU A 515 -0.82 21.12 12.21
C LEU A 515 0.10 20.08 12.84
N GLN A 516 -0.46 18.90 13.07
CA GLN A 516 0.30 17.67 13.17
C GLN A 516 0.08 16.88 11.89
N VAL A 517 1.14 16.42 11.25
CA VAL A 517 1.07 15.69 9.97
C VAL A 517 1.89 14.41 10.07
N ASP A 518 1.25 13.29 9.80
CA ASP A 518 1.92 11.99 9.70
C ASP A 518 2.04 11.63 8.22
N MET A 519 3.28 11.47 7.74
CA MET A 519 3.59 11.05 6.38
C MET A 519 4.11 9.61 6.38
N TYR A 520 3.48 8.75 5.58
CA TYR A 520 3.87 7.35 5.45
C TYR A 520 4.76 7.10 4.24
N ASN A 521 5.55 6.03 4.30
CA ASN A 521 6.43 5.63 3.21
C ASN A 521 5.64 5.38 1.91
N PRO A 522 6.02 6.02 0.79
CA PRO A 522 5.40 5.81 -0.51
C PRO A 522 5.58 4.41 -1.09
N LEU A 523 6.63 3.70 -0.67
CA LEU A 523 6.90 2.31 -1.05
C LEU A 523 6.31 1.30 -0.04
N GLY A 524 5.73 1.77 1.06
CA GLY A 524 5.10 0.93 2.09
C GLY A 524 3.60 0.73 1.87
N ASP A 525 2.97 -0.01 2.80
CA ASP A 525 1.56 -0.45 2.69
C ASP A 525 0.56 0.70 2.58
N LYS A 526 0.84 1.83 3.24
CA LYS A 526 -0.02 3.03 3.20
C LYS A 526 0.20 3.91 1.96
N GLN A 527 1.09 3.49 1.05
CA GLN A 527 1.38 4.11 -0.25
C GLN A 527 1.45 5.64 -0.18
N GLY A 528 2.27 6.18 0.73
CA GLY A 528 2.57 7.62 0.75
C GLY A 528 1.49 8.50 1.38
N LEU A 529 0.46 7.92 2.01
CA LEU A 529 -0.60 8.71 2.65
C LEU A 529 -0.05 9.76 3.63
N CYS A 530 -0.64 10.94 3.64
CA CYS A 530 -0.44 11.97 4.64
C CYS A 530 -1.74 12.18 5.44
N THR A 531 -1.69 12.14 6.76
CA THR A 531 -2.83 12.45 7.62
C THR A 531 -2.59 13.75 8.37
N PHE A 532 -3.64 14.56 8.56
CA PHE A 532 -3.52 15.88 9.14
C PHE A 532 -4.38 15.98 10.40
N LYS A 533 -3.88 16.69 11.42
CA LYS A 533 -4.59 16.97 12.66
C LYS A 533 -4.41 18.41 13.07
N TYR A 534 -5.50 19.07 13.45
CA TYR A 534 -5.43 20.43 13.99
C TYR A 534 -4.97 20.41 15.43
N VAL A 535 -3.93 21.21 15.74
CA VAL A 535 -3.36 21.27 17.09
C VAL A 535 -4.00 22.41 17.87
N ARG A 536 -4.69 22.07 18.95
CA ARG A 536 -5.35 23.07 19.83
C ARG A 536 -4.39 23.72 20.81
N GLU A 537 -3.32 23.02 21.17
CA GLU A 537 -2.33 23.48 22.12
C GLU A 537 -1.56 24.72 21.61
N ARG A 538 -0.96 25.45 22.55
CA ARG A 538 -0.09 26.58 22.22
C ARG A 538 1.31 26.06 21.95
N ILE A 539 1.66 25.96 20.68
CA ILE A 539 3.02 25.70 20.21
C ILE A 539 3.64 26.98 19.64
N SER A 540 4.97 27.08 19.70
CA SER A 540 5.74 28.15 19.06
C SER A 540 5.76 28.00 17.54
N TYR A 541 6.07 29.09 16.82
CA TYR A 541 6.34 29.00 15.38
C TYR A 541 7.56 28.12 15.09
N GLY A 542 7.53 27.44 13.95
CA GLY A 542 8.56 26.49 13.53
C GLY A 542 8.00 25.09 13.37
N THR A 543 8.89 24.10 13.34
CA THR A 543 8.54 22.70 13.12
C THR A 543 9.32 21.79 14.07
N THR A 544 8.64 20.77 14.57
CA THR A 544 9.23 19.60 15.20
C THR A 544 9.03 18.43 14.25
N LEU A 545 10.12 17.80 13.83
CA LEU A 545 10.14 16.60 13.02
C LEU A 545 10.58 15.42 13.88
N GLU A 546 9.81 14.35 13.88
CA GLU A 546 10.18 13.07 14.50
C GLU A 546 10.21 11.97 13.44
N VAL A 547 11.26 11.15 13.47
CA VAL A 547 11.42 10.00 12.58
C VAL A 547 12.14 8.87 13.29
N GLU A 548 11.69 7.64 13.03
CA GLU A 548 12.36 6.42 13.47
C GLU A 548 13.14 5.82 12.29
N LEU A 549 14.46 5.74 12.44
CA LEU A 549 15.40 5.24 11.45
C LEU A 549 15.77 3.79 11.79
N THR A 550 15.53 2.87 10.88
CA THR A 550 15.84 1.44 11.02
C THR A 550 17.00 1.08 10.11
N PHE A 551 17.99 0.35 10.64
CA PHE A 551 19.16 -0.10 9.91
C PHE A 551 19.28 -1.63 9.97
N ASN A 552 19.40 -2.28 8.80
CA ASN A 552 19.57 -3.72 8.67
C ASN A 552 21.06 -4.10 8.69
N GLU A 553 21.44 -5.06 9.53
CA GLU A 553 22.83 -5.53 9.62
C GLU A 553 23.28 -6.33 8.38
N ALA A 554 22.36 -7.07 7.74
CA ALA A 554 22.65 -7.93 6.60
C ALA A 554 23.05 -7.17 5.32
N GLU A 555 22.52 -5.96 5.13
CA GLU A 555 22.87 -5.08 4.00
C GLU A 555 24.29 -4.49 4.13
N MET A 556 24.98 -4.73 5.26
CA MET A 556 26.28 -4.14 5.56
C MET A 556 27.45 -5.13 5.54
N GLU A 557 27.22 -6.41 5.23
CA GLU A 557 28.31 -7.40 5.13
C GLU A 557 29.31 -7.07 4.01
N ASP A 558 28.91 -6.31 2.99
CA ASP A 558 29.79 -5.94 1.86
C ASP A 558 30.89 -4.94 2.25
N ASN A 559 30.75 -4.20 3.36
CA ASN A 559 31.79 -3.29 3.85
C ASN A 559 32.86 -3.97 4.73
N LYS A 560 32.78 -5.31 4.94
CA LYS A 560 33.79 -6.07 5.70
C LYS A 560 35.10 -6.35 4.94
N LYS A 561 35.30 -5.81 3.74
CA LYS A 561 36.57 -5.98 2.99
C LYS A 561 37.52 -4.82 3.22
N LEU A 562 38.21 -4.82 4.36
CA LEU A 562 39.51 -4.15 4.49
C LEU A 562 40.33 -4.81 5.61
N SER A 563 40.82 -6.03 5.32
CA SER A 563 42.08 -6.50 5.90
C SER A 563 42.76 -7.42 4.88
N VAL A 564 43.48 -6.85 3.92
CA VAL A 564 44.58 -7.58 3.30
C VAL A 564 45.74 -7.45 4.27
N ASN A 565 46.18 -8.58 4.80
CA ASN A 565 47.37 -8.72 5.65
C ASN A 565 48.54 -7.90 5.10
N GLY A 566 48.81 -6.76 5.73
CA GLY A 566 49.99 -5.92 5.49
C GLY A 566 50.64 -5.64 6.83
N ASN A 567 51.83 -6.20 7.05
CA ASN A 567 52.65 -5.90 8.22
C ASN A 567 52.97 -4.40 8.22
N PHE A 568 52.48 -3.66 9.23
CA PHE A 568 53.05 -2.37 9.61
C PHE A 568 54.05 -2.61 10.74
N ASP A 569 55.33 -2.39 10.45
CA ASP A 569 56.44 -2.21 11.39
C ASP A 569 56.59 -3.19 12.57
N GLY A 570 56.45 -4.49 12.31
CA GLY A 570 57.12 -5.53 13.11
C GLY A 570 56.70 -5.66 14.59
N LEU A 571 55.60 -5.03 15.00
CA LEU A 571 55.01 -5.19 16.32
C LEU A 571 53.79 -6.11 16.24
N PRO A 572 53.65 -7.11 17.14
CA PRO A 572 52.43 -7.89 17.24
C PRO A 572 51.37 -7.01 17.90
N LEU A 573 50.66 -6.22 17.10
CA LEU A 573 49.44 -5.55 17.52
C LEU A 573 48.37 -6.63 17.75
N SER A 574 48.00 -6.85 19.00
CA SER A 574 46.75 -7.52 19.34
C SER A 574 45.59 -6.56 19.11
N ASP A 575 45.41 -6.13 17.87
CA ASP A 575 44.34 -5.23 17.46
C ASP A 575 43.03 -6.02 17.39
N ARG A 576 42.37 -6.14 18.54
CA ARG A 576 40.98 -6.60 18.60
C ARG A 576 40.06 -5.43 18.23
N PHE A 577 40.03 -5.07 16.95
CA PHE A 577 38.98 -4.23 16.40
C PHE A 577 37.69 -5.06 16.32
N ILE A 578 36.79 -4.85 17.26
CA ILE A 578 35.40 -5.26 17.11
C ILE A 578 34.57 -4.01 17.42
N PHE A 579 34.32 -3.19 16.40
CA PHE A 579 33.12 -2.37 16.41
C PHE A 579 32.00 -3.31 15.98
N ASP A 580 31.02 -3.55 16.86
CA ASP A 580 29.76 -4.06 16.34
C ASP A 580 29.21 -3.02 15.33
N SER A 581 28.54 -3.53 14.28
CA SER A 581 27.97 -2.73 13.20
C SER A 581 27.11 -1.58 13.74
N LYS A 582 26.39 -1.81 14.82
CA LYS A 582 25.50 -0.83 15.48
C LYS A 582 26.26 0.38 16.01
N SER A 583 27.38 0.16 16.68
CA SER A 583 28.22 1.23 17.23
C SER A 583 28.82 2.10 16.13
N MET A 584 29.22 1.50 15.01
CA MET A 584 29.73 2.24 13.86
C MET A 584 28.65 3.14 13.23
N ILE A 585 27.41 2.64 13.11
CA ILE A 585 26.28 3.44 12.60
C ILE A 585 26.00 4.63 13.50
N LYS A 586 25.93 4.42 14.83
CA LYS A 586 25.74 5.50 15.82
C LYS A 586 26.82 6.57 15.69
N ALA A 587 28.09 6.17 15.60
CA ALA A 587 29.22 7.08 15.46
C ALA A 587 29.13 7.90 14.15
N ASN A 588 28.79 7.26 13.03
CA ASN A 588 28.63 7.92 11.74
C ASN A 588 27.49 8.96 11.75
N VAL A 589 26.34 8.63 12.35
CA VAL A 589 25.22 9.57 12.53
C VAL A 589 25.68 10.81 13.31
N ILE A 590 26.35 10.61 14.45
CA ILE A 590 26.86 11.70 15.30
C ILE A 590 27.89 12.55 14.55
N GLN A 591 28.81 11.91 13.83
CA GLN A 591 29.83 12.59 13.04
C GLN A 591 29.19 13.51 11.98
N LYS A 592 28.21 13.02 11.22
CA LYS A 592 27.54 13.79 10.17
C LYS A 592 26.81 15.01 10.72
N ILE A 593 26.16 14.87 11.87
CA ILE A 593 25.47 15.98 12.54
C ILE A 593 26.47 17.03 13.03
N ASN A 594 27.58 16.59 13.62
CA ASN A 594 28.63 17.48 14.09
C ASN A 594 29.36 18.20 12.93
N GLU A 595 29.58 17.50 11.82
CA GLU A 595 30.12 18.07 10.59
C GLU A 595 29.19 19.16 10.05
N PHE A 596 27.89 18.88 9.94
CA PHE A 596 26.89 19.88 9.52
C PHE A 596 26.85 21.09 10.47
N LYS A 597 26.84 20.84 11.78
CA LYS A 597 26.86 21.88 12.83
C LYS A 597 28.06 22.81 12.71
N LYS A 598 29.25 22.29 12.36
CA LYS A 598 30.48 23.10 12.19
C LYS A 598 30.35 24.13 11.07
N HIS A 599 29.59 23.80 10.02
CA HIS A 599 29.45 24.62 8.82
C HIS A 599 28.15 25.45 8.78
N SER A 600 27.20 25.17 9.67
CA SER A 600 25.95 25.92 9.78
C SER A 600 26.14 27.32 10.37
N LEU A 601 25.45 28.32 9.78
CA LEU A 601 25.34 29.66 10.37
C LEU A 601 24.30 29.70 11.50
N VAL A 602 23.25 28.88 11.42
CA VAL A 602 22.26 28.71 12.49
C VAL A 602 22.91 27.85 13.57
N PRO A 603 22.94 28.29 14.84
CA PRO A 603 23.48 27.46 15.91
C PRO A 603 22.60 26.24 16.17
N ILE A 604 23.25 25.08 16.35
CA ILE A 604 22.61 23.78 16.54
C ILE A 604 23.01 23.18 17.88
N ASP A 605 22.03 22.92 18.73
CA ASP A 605 22.19 22.20 19.99
C ASP A 605 21.88 20.72 19.75
N VAL A 606 22.79 19.84 20.17
CA VAL A 606 22.69 18.39 19.93
C VAL A 606 22.66 17.70 21.28
N ASP A 607 21.60 16.96 21.55
CA ASP A 607 21.41 16.10 22.71
C ASP A 607 21.57 14.63 22.28
N ILE A 608 22.64 14.01 22.77
CA ILE A 608 23.06 12.64 22.45
C ILE A 608 23.33 11.83 23.73
N ASP A 609 22.88 12.31 24.90
CA ASP A 609 23.20 11.72 26.20
C ASP A 609 22.76 10.24 26.29
N ASP A 610 21.68 9.86 25.61
CA ASP A 610 21.18 8.49 25.56
C ASP A 610 22.01 7.55 24.65
N ILE A 611 22.83 8.08 23.74
CA ILE A 611 23.68 7.31 22.80
C ILE A 611 25.15 7.28 23.25
N VAL A 612 25.58 8.31 23.99
CA VAL A 612 26.97 8.55 24.38
C VAL A 612 27.36 7.86 25.69
N ASN A 613 26.41 7.28 26.44
CA ASN A 613 26.75 6.51 27.66
C ASN A 613 27.71 5.32 27.41
N ASP A 614 27.93 4.94 26.16
CA ASP A 614 28.91 3.94 25.73
C ASP A 614 30.23 4.54 25.15
N PHE A 615 30.39 5.85 25.04
CA PHE A 615 31.57 6.45 24.38
C PHE A 615 32.04 7.74 25.04
N ILE A 616 33.12 7.69 25.81
CA ILE A 616 33.82 8.89 26.29
C ILE A 616 35.03 9.14 25.38
N ASP A 617 35.00 10.19 24.56
CA ASP A 617 36.19 10.67 23.82
C ASP A 617 37.15 11.30 24.82
N ILE A 618 38.32 10.69 24.99
CA ILE A 618 39.30 11.05 26.02
C ILE A 618 40.48 11.86 25.46
N GLY A 619 40.46 12.17 24.15
CA GLY A 619 41.44 13.06 23.51
C GLY A 619 42.18 12.46 22.31
N VAL A 620 43.00 13.32 21.70
CA VAL A 620 43.81 13.05 20.51
C VAL A 620 45.25 12.84 20.92
N GLU A 621 45.88 11.77 20.43
CA GLU A 621 47.31 11.50 20.65
C GLU A 621 48.07 11.70 19.33
N ASN A 622 48.83 12.80 19.26
CA ASN A 622 49.59 13.18 18.06
C ASN A 622 50.91 12.39 17.98
N GLU A 623 50.89 11.26 17.27
CA GLU A 623 52.09 10.70 16.66
C GLU A 623 52.13 11.10 15.18
N GLU A 624 53.29 11.51 14.69
CA GLU A 624 53.52 12.10 13.36
C GLU A 624 53.14 11.14 12.22
N GLN A 625 51.84 11.00 11.91
CA GLN A 625 51.22 10.72 10.59
C GLN A 625 49.76 10.25 10.68
N ILE A 626 49.25 9.88 11.86
CA ILE A 626 47.89 9.32 12.00
C ILE A 626 47.21 9.94 13.22
N ASP A 627 46.03 10.55 13.00
CA ASP A 627 45.25 11.23 14.04
C ASP A 627 44.48 10.19 14.88
N TRP A 628 45.14 9.67 15.92
CA TRP A 628 44.57 8.66 16.80
C TRP A 628 43.69 9.31 17.87
N LYS A 629 42.49 8.77 18.05
CA LYS A 629 41.55 9.12 19.11
C LYS A 629 41.43 7.99 20.12
N LEU A 630 41.22 8.39 21.38
CA LEU A 630 40.99 7.47 22.49
C LEU A 630 39.50 7.49 22.85
N ILE A 631 38.92 6.30 23.04
CA ILE A 631 37.56 6.12 23.54
C ILE A 631 37.59 5.24 24.78
N ASN A 632 36.86 5.61 25.83
CA ASN A 632 36.57 4.72 26.94
C ASN A 632 35.18 4.11 26.74
N TYR A 633 35.12 2.79 26.63
CA TYR A 633 33.88 2.02 26.54
C TYR A 633 33.87 0.96 27.63
N LYS A 634 32.85 0.99 28.50
CA LYS A 634 32.66 0.03 29.60
C LYS A 634 33.87 -0.12 30.55
N GLY A 635 34.69 0.93 30.69
CA GLY A 635 35.84 0.94 31.60
C GLY A 635 37.16 0.57 30.94
N ASP A 636 37.15 0.16 29.67
CA ASP A 636 38.33 -0.17 28.89
C ASP A 636 38.68 0.95 27.90
N LEU A 637 39.97 1.22 27.72
CA LEU A 637 40.50 2.27 26.84
C LEU A 637 40.78 1.69 25.44
N TYR A 638 40.19 2.28 24.41
CA TYR A 638 40.34 1.87 23.00
C TYR A 638 41.02 2.97 22.18
N ARG A 639 41.89 2.57 21.26
CA ARG A 639 42.58 3.47 20.31
C ARG A 639 41.98 3.27 18.92
N PHE A 640 41.57 4.35 18.25
CA PHE A 640 41.07 4.28 16.88
C PHE A 640 41.57 5.44 16.04
N SER A 641 41.67 5.25 14.73
CA SER A 641 42.01 6.28 13.75
C SER A 641 41.08 6.15 12.55
N ILE A 642 40.60 7.29 12.05
CA ILE A 642 39.85 7.35 10.80
C ILE A 642 40.88 7.52 9.68
N ILE A 643 41.19 6.45 8.97
CA ILE A 643 42.02 6.53 7.77
C ILE A 643 41.11 7.01 6.64
N PRO A 644 41.39 8.14 5.97
CA PRO A 644 40.66 8.53 4.76
C PRO A 644 40.86 7.44 3.72
N SER A 645 39.77 6.89 3.15
CA SER A 645 39.91 6.06 1.96
C SER A 645 40.29 6.98 0.80
N TYR A 646 41.56 6.93 0.39
CA TYR A 646 41.96 7.48 -0.89
C TYR A 646 41.71 6.39 -1.92
N ASP A 647 40.89 6.71 -2.93
CA ASP A 647 40.86 5.98 -4.21
C ASP A 647 42.23 6.04 -4.90
#